data_AF-A0A5C7S8Z4-F1
#
_entry.id   AF-A0A5C7S8Z4-F1
#
_cell.length_a   1.000
_cell.length_b   1.000
_cell.length_c   1.000
_cell.angle_alpha   90.00
_cell.angle_beta   90.00
_cell.angle_gamma   90.00
#
_symmetry.space_group_name_H-M   'P 1'
#
loop_
_entity.id
_entity.type
_entity.pdbx_description
1 polymer ?
#
loop_
_entity_poly.entity_id
_entity_poly.type
_entity_poly.pdbx_seq_one_letter_code
_entity_poly.pdbx_strand_id
1 'polypeptide(L)'
;MNKSHRIVWSDARNAYIVAGENASAKGKPSSVRKALATAIAALFMGPGLAAAQSCEGQNPLTDAQTSTQCYENVDVTVAAGGSVAATGTTAIGVQVQAAPYARNFANQGTLEADAEGYNAYAYGVLFEGRVSGSVVNASTGTVSVSATGQGDGYGDGYGVLIRGDLGGSLANAGTVEVSAQNVTSSGYRYAGAYGVSIDGDVDGTLTNSGNVRAESRADSAGGSSYSFTDSESVRIRGSLNGALANSGAIEAHAQSAEGSSNYNDYVRAYGVSIGEDLTGSLENTGTIHATATRSSEGGYSSYSDYMWAVGVHVSDDLTGELLNSGEILARTEVSGGDQYGYANAYGVRAYGTMSGTIDNAGTIRAESVRTAGEGGSSTYTKAYGVVTGDLVGKLANSGSIGARSEVEEGYAHAYAYGVSTYYGDLIGTIQNDGEIVAEAVSKDGYAGAYGVGVGYNVSGTLQNNGEISARAEGSNARSRGVSIRYGDLTGTIGNDGTIDATSITQDGYANAVGVGFGTGEDYDGEDSYGKVSGTLRNAGTVTATALAQGRDYEAGYSLLAMEEEPAPSTRVAVRAGGTYAIGVGTGLVSSEGRIENSGTVVAEARSEAVAEAEDEAYAGAYGADAAGIGSAAVDGKVSNTGSVSASAIVSASATGDAAAAMASEAWTSGVSFGGAGG
;
A
#
# COMPACT_ATOMS: atom_id res chain seq x y z
N MET A 1 7.79 -15.10 -31.48
CA MET A 1 6.33 -15.08 -31.21
C MET A 1 5.52 -14.88 -32.50
N ASN A 2 4.45 -15.66 -32.72
CA ASN A 2 3.45 -15.44 -33.79
C ASN A 2 2.59 -14.19 -33.46
N LYS A 3 2.26 -13.38 -34.49
CA LYS A 3 1.38 -12.20 -34.46
C LYS A 3 0.10 -12.37 -33.62
N SER A 4 -0.46 -13.58 -33.54
CA SER A 4 -1.66 -13.84 -32.73
C SER A 4 -1.45 -13.67 -31.23
N HIS A 5 -0.27 -13.98 -30.68
CA HIS A 5 0.03 -13.78 -29.25
C HIS A 5 0.20 -12.29 -28.88
N ARG A 6 0.70 -11.46 -29.80
CA ARG A 6 0.82 -10.01 -29.59
C ARG A 6 -0.53 -9.28 -29.57
N ILE A 7 -1.50 -9.76 -30.35
CA ILE A 7 -2.83 -9.13 -30.44
C ILE A 7 -3.64 -9.44 -29.17
N VAL A 8 -3.61 -10.68 -28.68
CA VAL A 8 -4.35 -11.08 -27.48
C VAL A 8 -3.79 -10.43 -26.20
N TRP A 9 -2.47 -10.30 -26.07
CA TRP A 9 -1.86 -9.62 -24.92
C TRP A 9 -2.06 -8.09 -24.97
N SER A 10 -2.14 -7.50 -26.17
CA SER A 10 -2.51 -6.10 -26.35
C SER A 10 -3.98 -5.84 -25.98
N ASP A 11 -4.88 -6.77 -26.30
CA ASP A 11 -6.30 -6.65 -25.96
C ASP A 11 -6.56 -6.94 -24.46
N ALA A 12 -5.83 -7.86 -23.84
CA ALA A 12 -5.87 -8.08 -22.39
C ALA A 12 -5.32 -6.87 -21.61
N ARG A 13 -4.26 -6.23 -22.12
CA ARG A 13 -3.69 -5.01 -21.54
C ARG A 13 -4.59 -3.79 -21.73
N ASN A 14 -5.20 -3.61 -22.91
CA ASN A 14 -6.17 -2.54 -23.14
C ASN A 14 -7.46 -2.72 -22.32
N ALA A 15 -7.88 -3.96 -22.08
CA ALA A 15 -9.01 -4.25 -21.21
C ALA A 15 -8.73 -4.00 -19.71
N TYR A 16 -7.47 -4.03 -19.28
CA TYR A 16 -7.08 -3.81 -17.88
C TYR A 16 -6.70 -2.33 -17.60
N ILE A 17 -5.98 -1.68 -18.52
CA ILE A 17 -5.52 -0.28 -18.33
C ILE A 17 -6.63 0.74 -18.60
N VAL A 18 -7.56 0.48 -19.54
CA VAL A 18 -8.68 1.41 -19.82
C VAL A 18 -9.90 1.17 -18.92
N ALA A 19 -9.92 0.08 -18.14
CA ALA A 19 -10.99 -0.19 -17.17
C ALA A 19 -10.75 0.43 -15.78
N GLY A 20 -9.56 0.98 -15.52
CA GLY A 20 -9.21 1.60 -14.23
C GLY A 20 -9.60 3.08 -14.09
N GLU A 21 -9.84 3.80 -15.19
CA GLU A 21 -9.99 5.26 -15.13
C GLU A 21 -11.36 5.79 -15.59
N ASN A 22 -12.32 4.93 -15.99
CA ASN A 22 -13.68 5.39 -16.36
C ASN A 22 -14.82 4.36 -16.21
N ALA A 23 -14.63 3.24 -15.52
CA ALA A 23 -15.70 2.24 -15.37
C ALA A 23 -16.65 2.58 -14.21
N SER A 24 -17.60 3.48 -14.47
CA SER A 24 -18.82 3.58 -13.66
C SER A 24 -19.61 2.27 -13.68
N ALA A 25 -19.93 1.75 -12.50
CA ALA A 25 -21.02 0.83 -12.19
C ALA A 25 -21.30 -0.35 -13.15
N LYS A 26 -20.74 -1.53 -12.82
CA LYS A 26 -21.38 -2.89 -12.80
C LYS A 26 -20.33 -3.98 -13.08
N GLY A 27 -20.13 -4.85 -12.09
CA GLY A 27 -19.30 -6.05 -12.20
C GLY A 27 -19.75 -6.99 -13.32
N LYS A 28 -18.79 -7.62 -14.01
CA LYS A 28 -19.06 -8.58 -15.10
C LYS A 28 -19.45 -9.96 -14.53
N PRO A 29 -20.27 -10.76 -15.25
CA PRO A 29 -20.72 -12.07 -14.78
C PRO A 29 -19.56 -13.07 -14.57
N SER A 30 -19.62 -13.88 -13.49
CA SER A 30 -18.56 -14.82 -13.10
C SER A 30 -18.18 -15.85 -14.17
N SER A 31 -19.08 -16.16 -15.11
CA SER A 31 -18.81 -17.08 -16.21
C SER A 31 -17.73 -16.60 -17.18
N VAL A 32 -17.60 -15.28 -17.38
CA VAL A 32 -16.58 -14.68 -18.25
C VAL A 32 -15.22 -14.62 -17.54
N ARG A 33 -15.21 -14.44 -16.21
CA ARG A 33 -14.00 -14.50 -15.37
C ARG A 33 -13.44 -15.92 -15.29
N LYS A 34 -14.29 -16.92 -15.07
CA LYS A 34 -13.91 -18.35 -15.10
C LYS A 34 -13.39 -18.79 -16.47
N ALA A 35 -14.00 -18.32 -17.56
CA ALA A 35 -13.53 -18.61 -18.91
C ALA A 35 -12.16 -17.97 -19.22
N LEU A 36 -11.89 -16.77 -18.69
CA LEU A 36 -10.61 -16.08 -18.85
C LEU A 36 -9.50 -16.71 -17.99
N ALA A 37 -9.80 -17.11 -16.75
CA ALA A 37 -8.89 -17.88 -15.91
C ALA A 37 -8.53 -19.24 -16.54
N THR A 38 -9.51 -19.90 -17.17
CA THR A 38 -9.28 -21.16 -17.91
C THR A 38 -8.43 -20.94 -19.18
N ALA A 39 -8.59 -19.81 -19.88
CA ALA A 39 -7.79 -19.46 -21.04
C ALA A 39 -6.34 -19.08 -20.68
N ILE A 40 -6.13 -18.47 -19.51
CA ILE A 40 -4.80 -18.17 -18.95
C ILE A 40 -4.12 -19.46 -18.48
N ALA A 41 -4.85 -20.37 -17.81
CA ALA A 41 -4.35 -21.70 -17.45
C ALA A 41 -3.92 -22.53 -18.68
N ALA A 42 -4.60 -22.38 -19.81
CA ALA A 42 -4.22 -23.01 -21.07
C ALA A 42 -2.99 -22.37 -21.76
N LEU A 43 -2.66 -21.11 -21.47
CA LEU A 43 -1.45 -20.45 -22.01
C LEU A 43 -0.16 -20.83 -21.27
N PHE A 44 -0.24 -21.35 -20.04
CA PHE A 44 0.90 -21.89 -19.29
C PHE A 44 1.25 -23.34 -19.63
N MET A 45 0.46 -24.00 -20.50
CA MET A 45 0.83 -25.27 -21.10
C MET A 45 1.80 -25.03 -22.28
N GLY A 46 3.05 -24.70 -21.96
CA GLY A 46 4.11 -24.65 -22.96
C GLY A 46 4.25 -26.01 -23.67
N PRO A 47 4.35 -26.07 -25.01
CA PRO A 47 4.69 -27.31 -25.71
C PRO A 47 6.20 -27.55 -25.55
N GLY A 48 6.58 -28.18 -24.44
CA GLY A 48 7.93 -28.67 -24.16
C GLY A 48 7.93 -30.19 -24.14
N LEU A 49 8.71 -30.78 -25.04
CA LEU A 49 8.86 -32.23 -25.25
C LEU A 49 9.06 -33.01 -23.95
N ALA A 50 8.16 -33.99 -23.73
CA ALA A 50 8.33 -35.05 -22.75
C ALA A 50 9.54 -35.92 -23.12
N ALA A 51 10.73 -35.55 -22.62
CA ALA A 51 11.64 -36.59 -22.15
C ALA A 51 10.96 -37.19 -20.93
N ALA A 52 10.67 -38.50 -20.96
CA ALA A 52 10.08 -39.18 -19.81
C ALA A 52 11.04 -39.04 -18.63
N GLN A 53 10.76 -38.07 -17.75
CA GLN A 53 11.45 -37.93 -16.47
C GLN A 53 11.18 -39.23 -15.73
N SER A 54 12.23 -39.96 -15.37
CA SER A 54 12.10 -41.21 -14.62
C SER A 54 11.53 -40.88 -13.24
N CYS A 55 10.21 -41.02 -13.11
CA CYS A 55 9.49 -40.89 -11.86
C CYS A 55 9.65 -42.20 -11.06
N GLU A 56 10.46 -42.17 -10.00
CA GLU A 56 10.52 -43.22 -8.99
C GLU A 56 10.09 -42.59 -7.66
N GLY A 57 9.13 -43.20 -6.96
CA GLY A 57 8.66 -42.72 -5.66
C GLY A 57 9.07 -43.67 -4.55
N GLN A 58 10.09 -43.34 -3.78
CA GLN A 58 10.40 -44.06 -2.54
C GLN A 58 9.46 -43.59 -1.42
N ASN A 59 8.82 -44.52 -0.71
CA ASN A 59 7.89 -44.16 0.37
C ASN A 59 7.99 -45.15 1.55
N PRO A 60 8.42 -44.72 2.76
CA PRO A 60 8.89 -43.38 3.10
C PRO A 60 10.24 -43.04 2.42
N LEU A 61 10.45 -41.75 2.13
CA LEU A 61 11.72 -41.23 1.64
C LEU A 61 12.68 -41.05 2.82
N THR A 62 13.68 -41.92 2.94
CA THR A 62 14.64 -41.95 4.06
C THR A 62 16.06 -41.57 3.67
N ASP A 63 16.35 -41.58 2.38
CA ASP A 63 17.68 -41.38 1.81
C ASP A 63 17.65 -40.23 0.79
N ALA A 64 18.82 -39.71 0.45
CA ALA A 64 18.95 -38.64 -0.54
C ALA A 64 18.64 -39.13 -1.95
N GLN A 65 17.79 -38.40 -2.67
CA GLN A 65 17.46 -38.60 -4.07
C GLN A 65 17.87 -37.39 -4.91
N THR A 66 18.20 -37.62 -6.17
CA THR A 66 18.59 -36.55 -7.11
C THR A 66 17.60 -36.39 -8.26
N SER A 67 16.48 -37.10 -8.22
CA SER A 67 15.43 -37.06 -9.23
C SER A 67 14.07 -36.83 -8.59
N THR A 68 13.15 -36.29 -9.38
CA THR A 68 11.76 -36.07 -8.98
C THR A 68 11.14 -37.33 -8.39
N GLN A 69 10.56 -37.18 -7.21
CA GLN A 69 9.81 -38.24 -6.54
C GLN A 69 8.33 -38.09 -6.88
N CYS A 70 7.73 -39.13 -7.45
CA CYS A 70 6.35 -39.08 -7.93
C CYS A 70 5.47 -40.03 -7.14
N TYR A 71 4.31 -39.54 -6.71
CA TYR A 71 3.36 -40.29 -5.93
C TYR A 71 1.95 -40.14 -6.51
N GLU A 72 1.18 -41.21 -6.39
CA GLU A 72 -0.24 -41.22 -6.68
C GLU A 72 -1.03 -40.87 -5.39
N ASN A 73 -2.20 -41.46 -5.19
CA ASN A 73 -3.03 -41.20 -4.03
C ASN A 73 -2.64 -42.07 -2.81
N VAL A 74 -1.40 -41.94 -2.35
CA VAL A 74 -0.81 -42.63 -1.18
C VAL A 74 -0.36 -41.64 -0.10
N ASP A 75 -0.26 -42.09 1.14
CA ASP A 75 0.43 -41.29 2.17
C ASP A 75 1.89 -41.12 1.76
N VAL A 76 2.45 -39.92 1.85
CA VAL A 76 3.83 -39.61 1.48
C VAL A 76 4.55 -39.10 2.72
N THR A 77 5.70 -39.67 3.04
CA THR A 77 6.52 -39.18 4.16
C THR A 77 7.97 -39.01 3.72
N VAL A 78 8.48 -37.78 3.86
CA VAL A 78 9.91 -37.45 3.78
C VAL A 78 10.43 -37.38 5.21
N ALA A 79 11.22 -38.38 5.61
CA ALA A 79 11.78 -38.46 6.94
C ALA A 79 12.88 -37.41 7.16
N ALA A 80 13.26 -37.14 8.41
CA ALA A 80 14.28 -36.13 8.73
C ALA A 80 15.67 -36.35 8.09
N GLY A 81 16.00 -37.59 7.72
CA GLY A 81 17.23 -37.91 6.96
C GLY A 81 17.03 -38.01 5.45
N GLY A 82 15.77 -37.98 4.97
CA GLY A 82 15.45 -38.06 3.55
C GLY A 82 15.58 -36.70 2.89
N SER A 83 16.03 -36.69 1.63
CA SER A 83 16.10 -35.47 0.84
C SER A 83 15.86 -35.72 -0.64
N VAL A 84 15.45 -34.67 -1.35
CA VAL A 84 15.42 -34.62 -2.81
C VAL A 84 16.17 -33.38 -3.26
N ALA A 85 17.08 -33.52 -4.23
CA ALA A 85 17.73 -32.41 -4.92
C ALA A 85 17.54 -32.57 -6.43
N ALA A 86 16.45 -32.00 -6.95
CA ALA A 86 16.11 -32.06 -8.37
C ALA A 86 16.69 -30.87 -9.12
N THR A 87 17.30 -31.11 -10.28
CA THR A 87 17.89 -30.07 -11.14
C THR A 87 17.45 -30.19 -12.59
N GLY A 88 17.47 -29.08 -13.35
CA GLY A 88 17.19 -29.08 -14.80
C GLY A 88 16.66 -27.75 -15.31
N THR A 89 16.04 -27.71 -16.49
CA THR A 89 15.23 -26.53 -16.91
C THR A 89 13.83 -26.56 -16.31
N THR A 90 13.39 -27.75 -15.90
CA THR A 90 12.18 -27.98 -15.10
C THR A 90 12.55 -28.93 -13.99
N ALA A 91 12.61 -28.41 -12.76
CA ALA A 91 12.97 -29.17 -11.57
C ALA A 91 11.74 -29.34 -10.69
N ILE A 92 11.42 -30.58 -10.32
CA ILE A 92 10.34 -30.88 -9.39
C ILE A 92 10.93 -31.76 -8.29
N GLY A 93 10.85 -31.32 -7.03
CA GLY A 93 11.27 -32.13 -5.88
C GLY A 93 10.32 -33.31 -5.71
N VAL A 94 9.08 -33.02 -5.32
CA VAL A 94 8.01 -34.01 -5.20
C VAL A 94 6.81 -33.64 -6.08
N GLN A 95 6.31 -34.61 -6.84
CA GLN A 95 5.06 -34.51 -7.60
C GLN A 95 4.02 -35.49 -7.07
N VAL A 96 2.84 -34.99 -6.73
CA VAL A 96 1.67 -35.79 -6.37
C VAL A 96 0.65 -35.69 -7.51
N GLN A 97 0.53 -36.78 -8.26
CA GLN A 97 -0.26 -36.86 -9.49
C GLN A 97 -1.75 -37.13 -9.25
N ALA A 98 -2.13 -37.45 -8.01
CA ALA A 98 -3.52 -37.69 -7.64
C ALA A 98 -4.38 -36.42 -7.73
N ALA A 99 -5.51 -36.54 -8.43
CA ALA A 99 -6.53 -35.51 -8.51
C ALA A 99 -7.93 -36.13 -8.27
N PRO A 100 -8.50 -36.06 -7.05
CA PRO A 100 -7.99 -35.38 -5.85
C PRO A 100 -6.96 -36.20 -5.05
N TYR A 101 -6.08 -35.51 -4.32
CA TYR A 101 -5.22 -36.10 -3.29
C TYR A 101 -5.94 -36.09 -1.93
N ALA A 102 -6.25 -37.29 -1.41
CA ALA A 102 -7.05 -37.49 -0.19
C ALA A 102 -6.26 -38.13 0.96
N ARG A 103 -4.93 -38.16 0.85
CA ARG A 103 -4.00 -38.80 1.79
C ARG A 103 -3.16 -37.77 2.53
N ASN A 104 -2.23 -38.24 3.35
CA ASN A 104 -1.35 -37.39 4.13
C ASN A 104 0.04 -37.26 3.47
N PHE A 105 0.44 -36.04 3.17
CA PHE A 105 1.81 -35.68 2.82
C PHE A 105 2.49 -35.08 4.06
N ALA A 106 3.67 -35.58 4.44
CA ALA A 106 4.45 -35.06 5.55
C ALA A 106 5.93 -34.91 5.16
N ASN A 107 6.45 -33.68 5.23
CA ASN A 107 7.86 -33.37 5.07
C ASN A 107 8.52 -33.09 6.43
N GLN A 108 9.58 -33.82 6.76
CA GLN A 108 10.44 -33.59 7.92
C GLN A 108 11.91 -33.40 7.51
N GLY A 109 12.25 -33.61 6.23
CA GLY A 109 13.59 -33.51 5.66
C GLY A 109 13.71 -32.35 4.68
N THR A 110 14.57 -32.49 3.67
CA THR A 110 14.91 -31.38 2.74
C THR A 110 14.45 -31.67 1.32
N LEU A 111 13.66 -30.75 0.74
CA LEU A 111 13.24 -30.81 -0.66
C LEU A 111 13.81 -29.60 -1.40
N GLU A 112 14.69 -29.86 -2.35
CA GLU A 112 15.36 -28.87 -3.18
C GLU A 112 14.97 -29.05 -4.65
N ALA A 113 14.54 -27.96 -5.29
CA ALA A 113 14.29 -27.88 -6.72
C ALA A 113 15.03 -26.68 -7.31
N ASP A 114 16.02 -26.94 -8.14
CA ASP A 114 16.87 -25.92 -8.76
C ASP A 114 16.76 -25.98 -10.29
N ALA A 115 16.09 -24.97 -10.86
CA ALA A 115 15.92 -24.87 -12.30
C ALA A 115 16.79 -23.77 -12.89
N GLU A 116 17.52 -24.07 -13.96
CA GLU A 116 18.31 -23.11 -14.72
C GLU A 116 18.09 -23.30 -16.22
N GLY A 117 17.90 -22.20 -16.96
CA GLY A 117 17.88 -22.20 -18.41
C GLY A 117 17.20 -20.97 -18.99
N TYR A 118 16.91 -21.01 -20.30
CA TYR A 118 16.14 -19.95 -20.94
C TYR A 118 14.78 -19.77 -20.24
N ASN A 119 14.02 -20.87 -20.12
CA ASN A 119 12.86 -20.94 -19.22
C ASN A 119 13.19 -21.91 -18.09
N ALA A 120 13.23 -21.41 -16.86
CA ALA A 120 13.46 -22.18 -15.65
C ALA A 120 12.16 -22.27 -14.85
N TYR A 121 11.69 -23.50 -14.61
CA TYR A 121 10.52 -23.78 -13.79
C TYR A 121 10.90 -24.70 -12.64
N ALA A 122 10.80 -24.22 -11.40
CA ALA A 122 11.14 -25.02 -10.22
C ALA A 122 9.93 -25.20 -9.30
N TYR A 123 9.71 -26.43 -8.82
CA TYR A 123 8.62 -26.79 -7.93
C TYR A 123 9.15 -27.63 -6.77
N GLY A 124 9.03 -27.15 -5.54
CA GLY A 124 9.41 -27.93 -4.35
C GLY A 124 8.47 -29.13 -4.17
N VAL A 125 7.18 -28.83 -4.01
CA VAL A 125 6.10 -29.82 -3.97
C VAL A 125 4.96 -29.40 -4.90
N LEU A 126 4.58 -30.28 -5.82
CA LEU A 126 3.51 -30.05 -6.80
C LEU A 126 2.38 -31.06 -6.60
N PHE A 127 1.17 -30.56 -6.33
CA PHE A 127 -0.08 -31.32 -6.38
C PHE A 127 -0.83 -30.98 -7.67
N GLU A 128 -1.06 -31.99 -8.51
CA GLU A 128 -1.68 -31.81 -9.83
C GLU A 128 -3.19 -31.49 -9.80
N GLY A 129 -3.83 -31.63 -8.65
CA GLY A 129 -5.26 -31.34 -8.50
C GLY A 129 -5.64 -30.92 -7.09
N ARG A 130 -6.94 -31.05 -6.78
CA ARG A 130 -7.50 -30.71 -5.46
C ARG A 130 -6.86 -31.54 -4.34
N VAL A 131 -6.60 -30.92 -3.21
CA VAL A 131 -6.15 -31.57 -1.97
C VAL A 131 -7.31 -31.58 -0.96
N SER A 132 -7.78 -32.78 -0.60
CA SER A 132 -8.76 -32.98 0.48
C SER A 132 -8.17 -33.67 1.71
N GLY A 133 -6.92 -34.16 1.62
CA GLY A 133 -6.16 -34.73 2.73
C GLY A 133 -5.36 -33.68 3.50
N SER A 134 -4.28 -34.11 4.15
CA SER A 134 -3.41 -33.23 4.95
C SER A 134 -2.03 -33.10 4.30
N VAL A 135 -1.52 -31.88 4.20
CA VAL A 135 -0.16 -31.55 3.75
C VAL A 135 0.56 -30.87 4.90
N VAL A 136 1.66 -31.45 5.38
CA VAL A 136 2.40 -30.94 6.53
C VAL A 136 3.86 -30.76 6.16
N ASN A 137 4.39 -29.56 6.32
CA ASN A 137 5.83 -29.31 6.42
C ASN A 137 6.16 -29.11 7.90
N ALA A 138 6.77 -30.12 8.53
CA ALA A 138 7.08 -30.12 9.96
C ALA A 138 8.16 -29.08 10.29
N SER A 139 8.38 -28.80 11.58
CA SER A 139 9.35 -27.78 12.03
C SER A 139 10.80 -28.03 11.60
N THR A 140 11.14 -29.26 11.22
CA THR A 140 12.46 -29.62 10.66
C THR A 140 12.45 -29.73 9.13
N GLY A 141 11.27 -29.65 8.52
CA GLY A 141 11.10 -29.76 7.09
C GLY A 141 11.48 -28.47 6.38
N THR A 142 12.25 -28.61 5.32
CA THR A 142 12.68 -27.52 4.44
C THR A 142 12.22 -27.80 3.02
N VAL A 143 11.63 -26.78 2.39
CA VAL A 143 11.39 -26.72 0.96
C VAL A 143 12.14 -25.51 0.43
N SER A 144 13.12 -25.74 -0.44
CA SER A 144 13.98 -24.71 -1.03
C SER A 144 13.91 -24.77 -2.55
N VAL A 145 13.57 -23.65 -3.17
CA VAL A 145 13.32 -23.58 -4.61
C VAL A 145 14.12 -22.45 -5.23
N SER A 146 14.84 -22.75 -6.30
CA SER A 146 15.63 -21.81 -7.09
C SER A 146 15.21 -21.90 -8.55
N ALA A 147 14.84 -20.78 -9.19
CA ALA A 147 14.50 -20.72 -10.60
C ALA A 147 15.24 -19.58 -11.29
N THR A 148 16.27 -19.91 -12.07
CA THR A 148 17.15 -18.94 -12.75
C THR A 148 16.89 -18.94 -14.25
N GLY A 149 16.11 -17.96 -14.70
CA GLY A 149 15.85 -17.66 -16.12
C GLY A 149 16.99 -16.90 -16.78
N GLN A 150 17.16 -17.09 -18.09
CA GLN A 150 18.20 -16.43 -18.90
C GLN A 150 17.62 -15.76 -20.14
N GLY A 151 18.17 -14.61 -20.51
CA GLY A 151 17.78 -13.91 -21.74
C GLY A 151 16.34 -13.38 -21.68
N ASP A 152 15.59 -13.55 -22.77
CA ASP A 152 14.17 -13.18 -22.90
C ASP A 152 13.19 -14.19 -22.25
N GLY A 153 13.68 -15.17 -21.50
CA GLY A 153 12.85 -16.23 -20.94
C GLY A 153 12.33 -15.92 -19.53
N TYR A 154 12.01 -16.96 -18.76
CA TYR A 154 11.30 -16.85 -17.48
C TYR A 154 12.05 -17.61 -16.37
N GLY A 155 12.09 -17.06 -15.16
CA GLY A 155 12.40 -17.80 -13.94
C GLY A 155 11.16 -17.87 -13.06
N ASP A 156 10.54 -19.04 -12.93
CA ASP A 156 9.32 -19.27 -12.14
C ASP A 156 9.55 -20.35 -11.09
N GLY A 157 9.45 -19.98 -9.81
CA GLY A 157 9.63 -20.88 -8.67
C GLY A 157 8.37 -21.02 -7.83
N TYR A 158 8.05 -22.25 -7.41
CA TYR A 158 6.91 -22.57 -6.55
C TYR A 158 7.36 -23.47 -5.38
N GLY A 159 7.21 -23.01 -4.13
CA GLY A 159 7.53 -23.81 -2.94
C GLY A 159 6.59 -25.00 -2.81
N VAL A 160 5.32 -24.71 -2.53
CA VAL A 160 4.22 -25.68 -2.56
C VAL A 160 3.14 -25.18 -3.51
N LEU A 161 2.86 -25.93 -4.58
CA LEU A 161 1.82 -25.62 -5.55
C LEU A 161 0.69 -26.66 -5.49
N ILE A 162 -0.54 -26.19 -5.32
CA ILE A 162 -1.77 -26.95 -5.52
C ILE A 162 -2.49 -26.38 -6.75
N ARG A 163 -2.58 -27.16 -7.83
CA ARG A 163 -3.25 -26.74 -9.08
C ARG A 163 -4.78 -26.70 -9.00
N GLY A 164 -5.37 -27.27 -7.96
CA GLY A 164 -6.81 -27.22 -7.68
C GLY A 164 -7.13 -26.51 -6.37
N ASP A 165 -8.25 -26.89 -5.76
CA ASP A 165 -8.70 -26.35 -4.48
C ASP A 165 -7.97 -27.01 -3.30
N LEU A 166 -7.83 -26.27 -2.20
CA LEU A 166 -7.49 -26.81 -0.89
C LEU A 166 -8.77 -26.98 -0.07
N GLY A 167 -9.32 -28.20 -0.06
CA GLY A 167 -10.46 -28.57 0.78
C GLY A 167 -10.07 -29.26 2.10
N GLY A 168 -8.82 -29.71 2.22
CA GLY A 168 -8.26 -30.35 3.41
C GLY A 168 -7.45 -29.38 4.29
N SER A 169 -6.27 -29.80 4.74
CA SER A 169 -5.37 -28.94 5.53
C SER A 169 -3.98 -28.84 4.91
N LEU A 170 -3.41 -27.64 4.88
CA LEU A 170 -2.00 -27.37 4.60
C LEU A 170 -1.38 -26.67 5.80
N ALA A 171 -0.43 -27.32 6.47
CA ALA A 171 0.25 -26.79 7.64
C ALA A 171 1.76 -26.66 7.38
N ASN A 172 2.28 -25.44 7.47
CA ASN A 172 3.72 -25.17 7.46
C ASN A 172 4.19 -24.76 8.86
N ALA A 173 4.99 -25.62 9.48
CA ALA A 173 5.72 -25.32 10.72
C ALA A 173 7.24 -25.17 10.50
N GLY A 174 7.74 -25.60 9.34
CA GLY A 174 9.14 -25.50 8.93
C GLY A 174 9.40 -24.31 8.00
N THR A 175 10.31 -24.51 7.05
CA THR A 175 10.72 -23.46 6.10
C THR A 175 10.25 -23.79 4.69
N VAL A 176 9.66 -22.80 4.02
CA VAL A 176 9.42 -22.77 2.57
C VAL A 176 10.08 -21.51 2.01
N GLU A 177 11.11 -21.68 1.20
CA GLU A 177 11.88 -20.60 0.60
C GLU A 177 11.91 -20.74 -0.92
N VAL A 178 11.59 -19.66 -1.61
CA VAL A 178 11.55 -19.61 -3.08
C VAL A 178 12.33 -18.40 -3.56
N SER A 179 13.31 -18.64 -4.42
CA SER A 179 14.08 -17.62 -5.11
C SER A 179 13.90 -17.78 -6.61
N ALA A 180 13.43 -16.73 -7.28
CA ALA A 180 13.33 -16.66 -8.72
C ALA A 180 14.16 -15.50 -9.24
N GLN A 181 15.00 -15.75 -10.23
CA GLN A 181 15.86 -14.74 -10.83
C GLN A 181 15.77 -14.77 -12.34
N ASN A 182 15.89 -13.60 -12.97
CA ASN A 182 16.11 -13.49 -14.41
C ASN A 182 17.23 -12.50 -14.71
N VAL A 183 18.25 -12.96 -15.44
CA VAL A 183 19.40 -12.15 -15.83
C VAL A 183 19.48 -12.07 -17.35
N THR A 184 19.44 -10.85 -17.89
CA THR A 184 19.66 -10.61 -19.33
C THR A 184 20.44 -9.32 -19.61
N SER A 185 21.13 -9.30 -20.75
CA SER A 185 21.79 -8.11 -21.32
C SER A 185 20.94 -7.36 -22.36
N SER A 186 19.73 -7.85 -22.65
CA SER A 186 18.72 -7.17 -23.47
C SER A 186 17.39 -7.92 -23.42
N GLY A 187 16.26 -7.19 -23.52
CA GLY A 187 14.94 -7.77 -23.76
C GLY A 187 14.00 -7.84 -22.55
N TYR A 188 13.19 -8.88 -22.43
CA TYR A 188 12.18 -9.03 -21.35
C TYR A 188 12.74 -9.88 -20.20
N ARG A 189 12.75 -9.31 -19.00
CA ARG A 189 13.12 -10.00 -17.75
C ARG A 189 11.85 -10.35 -16.99
N TYR A 190 11.63 -11.63 -16.73
CA TYR A 190 10.52 -12.09 -15.91
C TYR A 190 11.02 -13.05 -14.83
N ALA A 191 10.76 -12.70 -13.57
CA ALA A 191 10.99 -13.56 -12.42
C ALA A 191 9.74 -13.62 -11.52
N GLY A 192 9.23 -14.83 -11.28
CA GLY A 192 8.06 -15.11 -10.45
C GLY A 192 8.39 -16.06 -9.31
N ALA A 193 8.19 -15.65 -8.06
CA ALA A 193 8.42 -16.49 -6.88
C ALA A 193 7.12 -16.67 -6.09
N TYR A 194 6.72 -17.91 -5.84
CA TYR A 194 5.47 -18.23 -5.15
C TYR A 194 5.72 -19.22 -4.00
N GLY A 195 5.60 -18.78 -2.75
CA GLY A 195 5.89 -19.62 -1.57
C GLY A 195 4.92 -20.79 -1.44
N VAL A 196 3.68 -20.51 -1.07
CA VAL A 196 2.54 -21.44 -1.10
C VAL A 196 1.51 -20.90 -2.09
N SER A 197 1.25 -21.64 -3.17
CA SER A 197 0.33 -21.24 -4.22
C SER A 197 -0.81 -22.25 -4.37
N ILE A 198 -2.04 -21.75 -4.42
CA ILE A 198 -3.27 -22.51 -4.63
C ILE A 198 -3.99 -21.87 -5.81
N ASP A 199 -4.15 -22.62 -6.89
CA ASP A 199 -4.76 -22.11 -8.12
C ASP A 199 -6.30 -22.07 -8.03
N GLY A 200 -6.90 -22.84 -7.12
CA GLY A 200 -8.34 -22.86 -6.86
C GLY A 200 -8.74 -22.14 -5.56
N ASP A 201 -9.86 -22.57 -5.00
CA ASP A 201 -10.41 -22.04 -3.75
C ASP A 201 -9.74 -22.68 -2.53
N VAL A 202 -9.74 -21.98 -1.40
CA VAL A 202 -9.41 -22.54 -0.09
C VAL A 202 -10.70 -22.69 0.71
N ASP A 203 -11.27 -23.90 0.69
CA ASP A 203 -12.43 -24.28 1.52
C ASP A 203 -11.99 -24.89 2.86
N GLY A 204 -10.74 -25.34 2.94
CA GLY A 204 -10.15 -26.00 4.09
C GLY A 204 -9.36 -25.06 5.01
N THR A 205 -8.24 -25.55 5.52
CA THR A 205 -7.38 -24.78 6.44
C THR A 205 -5.96 -24.65 5.90
N LEU A 206 -5.43 -23.43 5.89
CA LEU A 206 -4.03 -23.13 5.63
C LEU A 206 -3.43 -22.52 6.89
N THR A 207 -2.46 -23.19 7.51
CA THR A 207 -1.83 -22.70 8.74
C THR A 207 -0.34 -22.54 8.54
N ASN A 208 0.19 -21.36 8.85
CA ASN A 208 1.63 -21.10 8.87
C ASN A 208 2.08 -20.75 10.30
N SER A 209 2.87 -21.62 10.91
CA SER A 209 3.58 -21.35 12.17
C SER A 209 5.10 -21.34 11.99
N GLY A 210 5.58 -21.55 10.77
CA GLY A 210 6.99 -21.52 10.38
C GLY A 210 7.32 -20.29 9.53
N ASN A 211 8.19 -20.46 8.54
CA ASN A 211 8.57 -19.41 7.59
C ASN A 211 8.09 -19.75 6.17
N VAL A 212 7.49 -18.78 5.50
CA VAL A 212 7.21 -18.81 4.06
C VAL A 212 7.77 -17.55 3.44
N ARG A 213 8.82 -17.70 2.61
CA ARG A 213 9.49 -16.58 1.96
C ARG A 213 9.56 -16.78 0.46
N ALA A 214 9.17 -15.75 -0.29
CA ALA A 214 9.29 -15.68 -1.73
C ALA A 214 10.12 -14.47 -2.13
N GLU A 215 11.09 -14.67 -3.02
CA GLU A 215 11.99 -13.63 -3.50
C GLU A 215 12.10 -13.68 -5.02
N SER A 216 11.73 -12.59 -5.69
CA SER A 216 11.86 -12.47 -7.14
C SER A 216 12.81 -11.34 -7.49
N ARG A 217 13.79 -11.59 -8.36
CA ARG A 217 14.80 -10.61 -8.76
C ARG A 217 14.98 -10.57 -10.27
N ALA A 218 15.01 -9.36 -10.83
CA ALA A 218 15.37 -9.14 -12.22
C ALA A 218 16.59 -8.22 -12.30
N ASP A 219 17.71 -8.76 -12.78
CA ASP A 219 18.96 -8.02 -12.98
C ASP A 219 19.19 -7.72 -14.46
N SER A 220 19.83 -6.60 -14.78
CA SER A 220 20.36 -6.35 -16.13
C SER A 220 21.89 -6.39 -16.12
N ALA A 221 22.47 -7.06 -17.11
CA ALA A 221 23.91 -7.03 -17.40
C ALA A 221 24.29 -5.90 -18.39
N GLY A 222 23.45 -4.87 -18.53
CA GLY A 222 23.53 -3.78 -19.51
C GLY A 222 22.43 -3.86 -20.56
N GLY A 223 22.08 -2.74 -21.21
CA GLY A 223 21.10 -2.66 -22.29
C GLY A 223 19.67 -2.24 -21.89
N SER A 224 18.83 -1.90 -22.89
CA SER A 224 17.43 -1.53 -22.69
C SER A 224 16.54 -2.76 -22.54
N SER A 225 15.94 -2.93 -21.36
CA SER A 225 15.16 -4.13 -21.02
C SER A 225 13.92 -3.79 -20.21
N TYR A 226 12.82 -4.52 -20.46
CA TYR A 226 11.61 -4.49 -19.63
C TYR A 226 11.80 -5.40 -18.43
N SER A 227 11.49 -4.93 -17.22
CA SER A 227 11.58 -5.72 -15.99
C SER A 227 10.21 -6.07 -15.44
N PHE A 228 10.00 -7.33 -15.11
CA PHE A 228 8.82 -7.81 -14.42
C PHE A 228 9.22 -8.77 -13.30
N THR A 229 8.94 -8.38 -12.07
CA THR A 229 9.16 -9.20 -10.88
C THR A 229 7.87 -9.30 -10.09
N ASP A 230 7.54 -10.54 -9.70
CA ASP A 230 6.33 -10.86 -8.95
C ASP A 230 6.67 -11.87 -7.87
N SER A 231 6.47 -11.46 -6.62
CA SER A 231 6.68 -12.30 -5.45
C SER A 231 5.38 -12.38 -4.65
N GLU A 232 4.83 -13.58 -4.51
CA GLU A 232 3.63 -13.84 -3.71
C GLU A 232 3.92 -14.98 -2.72
N SER A 233 4.05 -14.65 -1.43
CA SER A 233 4.46 -15.66 -0.43
C SER A 233 3.34 -16.65 -0.14
N VAL A 234 2.12 -16.18 0.05
CA VAL A 234 0.92 -17.02 0.01
C VAL A 234 -0.03 -16.49 -1.05
N ARG A 235 -0.31 -17.32 -2.05
CA ARG A 235 -1.18 -16.99 -3.17
C ARG A 235 -2.35 -17.94 -3.26
N ILE A 236 -3.56 -17.39 -3.23
CA ILE A 236 -4.82 -18.07 -3.48
C ILE A 236 -5.43 -17.40 -4.70
N ARG A 237 -5.46 -18.07 -5.85
CA ARG A 237 -6.03 -17.47 -7.08
C ARG A 237 -7.56 -17.44 -7.06
N GLY A 238 -8.20 -18.34 -6.31
CA GLY A 238 -9.64 -18.34 -6.06
C GLY A 238 -10.03 -17.53 -4.83
N SER A 239 -11.10 -17.97 -4.17
CA SER A 239 -11.63 -17.39 -2.94
C SER A 239 -11.03 -18.08 -1.69
N LEU A 240 -10.91 -17.32 -0.60
CA LEU A 240 -10.66 -17.88 0.74
C LEU A 240 -12.00 -18.04 1.47
N ASN A 241 -12.54 -19.26 1.44
CA ASN A 241 -13.82 -19.62 2.07
C ASN A 241 -13.65 -20.29 3.45
N GLY A 242 -12.52 -20.97 3.65
CA GLY A 242 -12.14 -21.61 4.89
C GLY A 242 -11.31 -20.68 5.78
N ALA A 243 -10.20 -21.18 6.32
CA ALA A 243 -9.36 -20.40 7.22
C ALA A 243 -7.89 -20.34 6.76
N LEU A 244 -7.31 -19.15 6.81
CA LEU A 244 -5.87 -18.92 6.79
C LEU A 244 -5.44 -18.42 8.16
N ALA A 245 -4.57 -19.15 8.86
CA ALA A 245 -4.01 -18.72 10.14
C ALA A 245 -2.49 -18.59 10.05
N ASN A 246 -1.97 -17.40 10.33
CA ASN A 246 -0.53 -17.12 10.38
C ASN A 246 -0.11 -16.78 11.81
N SER A 247 0.74 -17.62 12.40
CA SER A 247 1.45 -17.34 13.65
C SER A 247 2.98 -17.33 13.48
N GLY A 248 3.44 -17.59 12.25
CA GLY A 248 4.85 -17.54 11.86
C GLY A 248 5.16 -16.30 11.02
N ALA A 249 6.05 -16.44 10.05
CA ALA A 249 6.44 -15.38 9.12
C ALA A 249 6.01 -15.71 7.68
N ILE A 250 5.48 -14.69 7.00
CA ILE A 250 5.16 -14.67 5.57
C ILE A 250 5.86 -13.45 4.97
N GLU A 251 6.83 -13.64 4.07
CA GLU A 251 7.72 -12.58 3.60
C GLU A 251 7.87 -12.59 2.07
N ALA A 252 7.25 -11.64 1.38
CA ALA A 252 7.42 -11.46 -0.06
C ALA A 252 8.40 -10.32 -0.37
N HIS A 253 9.42 -10.62 -1.16
CA HIS A 253 10.37 -9.61 -1.66
C HIS A 253 10.43 -9.63 -3.19
N ALA A 254 10.24 -8.47 -3.82
CA ALA A 254 10.45 -8.29 -5.24
C ALA A 254 11.45 -7.17 -5.49
N GLN A 255 12.43 -7.43 -6.36
CA GLN A 255 13.50 -6.51 -6.65
C GLN A 255 13.73 -6.38 -8.15
N SER A 256 13.66 -5.15 -8.67
CA SER A 256 14.26 -4.83 -9.97
C SER A 256 15.58 -4.12 -9.75
N ALA A 257 16.65 -4.71 -10.27
CA ALA A 257 18.00 -4.17 -10.16
C ALA A 257 18.48 -3.53 -11.47
N GLU A 258 19.61 -2.84 -11.32
CA GLU A 258 20.34 -1.98 -12.25
C GLU A 258 20.20 -2.31 -13.74
N GLY A 259 19.98 -1.25 -14.52
CA GLY A 259 20.06 -1.24 -15.97
C GLY A 259 19.50 0.06 -16.51
N SER A 260 20.14 0.63 -17.54
CA SER A 260 19.63 1.77 -18.30
C SER A 260 18.33 1.37 -19.01
N SER A 261 17.19 1.42 -18.30
CA SER A 261 15.90 1.03 -18.85
C SER A 261 15.35 2.18 -19.69
N ASN A 262 15.10 1.90 -20.96
CA ASN A 262 14.24 2.72 -21.82
C ASN A 262 12.81 2.15 -21.82
N TYR A 263 12.40 1.43 -20.76
CA TYR A 263 11.11 0.73 -20.67
C TYR A 263 10.60 0.66 -19.24
N ASN A 264 9.28 0.45 -19.08
CA ASN A 264 8.61 0.38 -17.79
C ASN A 264 9.07 -0.84 -16.95
N ASP A 265 9.38 -0.61 -15.68
CA ASP A 265 9.66 -1.66 -14.71
C ASP A 265 8.40 -1.93 -13.85
N TYR A 266 8.10 -3.22 -13.64
CA TYR A 266 7.02 -3.67 -12.76
C TYR A 266 7.60 -4.52 -11.64
N VAL A 267 7.42 -4.07 -10.41
CA VAL A 267 7.91 -4.75 -9.20
C VAL A 267 6.73 -4.96 -8.27
N ARG A 268 6.36 -6.22 -8.04
CA ARG A 268 5.18 -6.60 -7.29
C ARG A 268 5.51 -7.58 -6.15
N ALA A 269 5.15 -7.23 -4.93
CA ALA A 269 5.30 -8.08 -3.76
C ALA A 269 3.97 -8.18 -3.00
N TYR A 270 3.52 -9.41 -2.72
CA TYR A 270 2.32 -9.70 -1.95
C TYR A 270 2.63 -10.69 -0.82
N GLY A 271 2.39 -10.28 0.42
CA GLY A 271 2.50 -11.20 1.56
C GLY A 271 1.45 -12.31 1.44
N VAL A 272 0.18 -11.91 1.45
CA VAL A 272 -0.97 -12.77 1.15
C VAL A 272 -1.80 -12.16 0.02
N SER A 273 -2.07 -12.95 -1.02
CA SER A 273 -2.83 -12.56 -2.22
C SER A 273 -4.03 -13.47 -2.40
N ILE A 274 -5.24 -12.90 -2.39
CA ILE A 274 -6.52 -13.57 -2.64
C ILE A 274 -7.11 -13.00 -3.94
N GLY A 275 -7.23 -13.86 -4.95
CA GLY A 275 -7.58 -13.50 -6.33
C GLY A 275 -9.07 -13.25 -6.55
N GLU A 276 -9.93 -13.72 -5.66
CA GLU A 276 -11.37 -13.44 -5.64
C GLU A 276 -11.80 -12.89 -4.26
N ASP A 277 -12.75 -13.55 -3.59
CA ASP A 277 -13.37 -13.07 -2.36
C ASP A 277 -12.68 -13.63 -1.10
N LEU A 278 -12.70 -12.85 -0.02
CA LEU A 278 -12.47 -13.33 1.34
C LEU A 278 -13.83 -13.51 2.03
N THR A 279 -14.31 -14.76 2.12
CA THR A 279 -15.60 -15.10 2.74
C THR A 279 -15.45 -15.86 4.07
N GLY A 280 -14.32 -16.54 4.24
CA GLY A 280 -13.93 -17.21 5.48
C GLY A 280 -13.14 -16.29 6.42
N SER A 281 -12.08 -16.80 7.03
CA SER A 281 -11.26 -16.05 8.00
C SER A 281 -9.78 -16.02 7.62
N LEU A 282 -9.16 -14.84 7.72
CA LEU A 282 -7.72 -14.65 7.74
C LEU A 282 -7.31 -14.14 9.12
N GLU A 283 -6.59 -14.94 9.89
CA GLU A 283 -6.06 -14.58 11.20
C GLU A 283 -4.53 -14.43 11.15
N ASN A 284 -4.02 -13.26 11.51
CA ASN A 284 -2.60 -12.98 11.64
C ASN A 284 -2.22 -12.64 13.08
N THR A 285 -1.48 -13.53 13.71
CA THR A 285 -0.83 -13.35 15.01
C THR A 285 0.71 -13.24 14.89
N GLY A 286 1.26 -13.58 13.73
CA GLY A 286 2.68 -13.47 13.38
C GLY A 286 2.99 -12.26 12.50
N THR A 287 3.86 -12.42 11.50
CA THR A 287 4.24 -11.36 10.56
C THR A 287 3.82 -11.67 9.14
N ILE A 288 3.32 -10.65 8.43
CA ILE A 288 3.06 -10.65 6.98
C ILE A 288 3.73 -9.43 6.39
N HIS A 289 4.85 -9.62 5.69
CA HIS A 289 5.66 -8.55 5.12
C HIS A 289 5.70 -8.65 3.59
N ALA A 290 5.57 -7.51 2.91
CA ALA A 290 5.74 -7.40 1.47
C ALA A 290 6.64 -6.20 1.15
N THR A 291 7.71 -6.43 0.41
CA THR A 291 8.69 -5.40 0.06
C THR A 291 8.97 -5.41 -1.44
N ALA A 292 8.71 -4.28 -2.11
CA ALA A 292 9.09 -4.05 -3.50
C ALA A 292 10.18 -2.98 -3.58
N THR A 293 11.34 -3.34 -4.13
CA THR A 293 12.51 -2.45 -4.20
C THR A 293 12.95 -2.25 -5.65
N ARG A 294 13.29 -1.02 -5.98
CA ARG A 294 13.98 -0.67 -7.23
C ARG A 294 15.15 0.24 -6.93
N SER A 295 16.30 -0.11 -7.48
CA SER A 295 17.52 0.68 -7.40
C SER A 295 18.02 1.02 -8.79
N SER A 296 18.13 2.32 -9.10
CA SER A 296 18.73 2.82 -10.34
C SER A 296 19.81 3.86 -10.05
N GLU A 297 21.04 3.57 -10.48
CA GLU A 297 22.14 4.54 -10.48
C GLU A 297 22.20 5.23 -11.85
N GLY A 298 21.91 6.53 -11.89
CA GLY A 298 22.33 7.41 -13.00
C GLY A 298 21.68 7.17 -14.36
N GLY A 299 20.67 7.98 -14.69
CA GLY A 299 20.19 8.17 -16.05
C GLY A 299 18.72 8.57 -16.08
N TYR A 300 18.39 9.64 -16.82
CA TYR A 300 16.99 9.99 -17.08
C TYR A 300 16.32 8.86 -17.84
N SER A 301 15.40 8.14 -17.20
CA SER A 301 14.46 7.27 -17.89
C SER A 301 13.20 8.10 -18.21
N SER A 302 12.81 8.13 -19.49
CA SER A 302 11.54 8.74 -19.91
C SER A 302 10.33 7.84 -19.65
N TYR A 303 10.49 6.77 -18.87
CA TYR A 303 9.53 5.67 -18.77
C TYR A 303 9.00 5.50 -17.34
N SER A 304 7.90 4.77 -17.23
CA SER A 304 7.10 4.71 -16.00
C SER A 304 7.43 3.47 -15.17
N ASP A 305 7.81 3.68 -13.92
CA ASP A 305 7.88 2.63 -12.91
C ASP A 305 6.51 2.32 -12.32
N TYR A 306 6.24 1.04 -12.08
CA TYR A 306 5.05 0.57 -11.39
C TYR A 306 5.44 -0.39 -10.27
N MET A 307 5.45 0.12 -9.05
CA MET A 307 5.81 -0.65 -7.86
C MET A 307 4.60 -0.83 -6.96
N TRP A 308 4.41 -2.07 -6.52
CA TRP A 308 3.34 -2.48 -5.64
C TRP A 308 3.87 -3.41 -4.55
N ALA A 309 3.71 -3.00 -3.30
CA ALA A 309 3.84 -3.87 -2.15
C ALA A 309 2.50 -3.93 -1.42
N VAL A 310 2.01 -5.14 -1.15
CA VAL A 310 0.75 -5.33 -0.44
C VAL A 310 0.90 -6.41 0.63
N GLY A 311 0.62 -6.06 1.89
CA GLY A 311 0.65 -7.03 2.99
C GLY A 311 -0.43 -8.10 2.79
N VAL A 312 -1.70 -7.68 2.76
CA VAL A 312 -2.85 -8.54 2.43
C VAL A 312 -3.68 -7.93 1.31
N HIS A 313 -3.87 -8.68 0.22
CA HIS A 313 -4.67 -8.28 -0.93
C HIS A 313 -5.91 -9.18 -1.09
N VAL A 314 -7.09 -8.57 -1.21
CA VAL A 314 -8.34 -9.19 -1.66
C VAL A 314 -8.78 -8.47 -2.93
N SER A 315 -8.89 -9.22 -4.03
CA SER A 315 -9.12 -8.66 -5.38
C SER A 315 -10.58 -8.30 -5.63
N ASP A 316 -11.52 -9.02 -5.01
CA ASP A 316 -12.96 -8.73 -5.06
C ASP A 316 -13.45 -8.34 -3.64
N ASP A 317 -14.47 -8.99 -3.11
CA ASP A 317 -15.18 -8.56 -1.89
C ASP A 317 -14.59 -9.20 -0.62
N LEU A 318 -14.59 -8.43 0.48
CA LEU A 318 -14.32 -8.93 1.83
C LEU A 318 -15.65 -9.05 2.57
N THR A 319 -16.16 -10.28 2.68
CA THR A 319 -17.43 -10.60 3.36
C THR A 319 -17.23 -11.38 4.66
N GLY A 320 -16.06 -12.01 4.81
CA GLY A 320 -15.63 -12.75 6.00
C GLY A 320 -14.89 -11.89 7.02
N GLU A 321 -13.86 -12.46 7.64
CA GLU A 321 -13.11 -11.83 8.73
C GLU A 321 -11.62 -11.72 8.39
N LEU A 322 -11.03 -10.55 8.63
CA LEU A 322 -9.59 -10.34 8.69
C LEU A 322 -9.26 -9.88 10.12
N LEU A 323 -8.61 -10.76 10.86
CA LEU A 323 -8.22 -10.54 12.26
C LEU A 323 -6.71 -10.37 12.33
N ASN A 324 -6.24 -9.23 12.81
CA ASN A 324 -4.81 -8.96 12.96
C ASN A 324 -4.47 -8.61 14.41
N SER A 325 -3.71 -9.46 15.08
CA SER A 325 -3.04 -9.16 16.36
C SER A 325 -1.51 -9.19 16.25
N GLY A 326 -0.98 -9.51 15.06
CA GLY A 326 0.44 -9.47 14.73
C GLY A 326 0.83 -8.21 13.94
N GLU A 327 1.79 -8.34 13.03
CA GLU A 327 2.23 -7.25 12.14
C GLU A 327 1.91 -7.56 10.68
N ILE A 328 1.32 -6.60 9.98
CA ILE A 328 1.19 -6.55 8.52
C ILE A 328 1.96 -5.33 8.03
N LEU A 329 2.99 -5.52 7.22
CA LEU A 329 3.84 -4.45 6.70
C LEU A 329 3.94 -4.54 5.17
N ALA A 330 3.66 -3.43 4.49
CA ALA A 330 3.96 -3.26 3.08
C ALA A 330 4.95 -2.11 2.88
N ARG A 331 6.01 -2.35 2.12
CA ARG A 331 7.05 -1.36 1.86
C ARG A 331 7.41 -1.28 0.39
N THR A 332 7.41 -0.08 -0.17
CA THR A 332 8.07 0.20 -1.46
C THR A 332 9.25 1.13 -1.26
N GLU A 333 10.37 0.82 -1.90
CA GLU A 333 11.59 1.63 -1.84
C GLU A 333 12.14 1.87 -3.24
N VAL A 334 12.24 3.14 -3.63
CA VAL A 334 12.69 3.54 -4.97
C VAL A 334 13.89 4.48 -4.85
N SER A 335 14.99 4.13 -5.52
CA SER A 335 16.12 5.03 -5.72
C SER A 335 16.40 5.29 -7.21
N GLY A 336 16.62 6.56 -7.55
CA GLY A 336 17.03 7.05 -8.86
C GLY A 336 15.96 7.81 -9.66
N GLY A 337 16.38 8.42 -10.77
CA GLY A 337 15.65 9.50 -11.45
C GLY A 337 14.79 9.07 -12.63
N ASP A 338 13.49 8.85 -12.39
CA ASP A 338 12.49 8.71 -13.44
C ASP A 338 11.63 9.96 -13.55
N GLN A 339 11.27 10.31 -14.78
CA GLN A 339 10.34 11.41 -15.04
C GLN A 339 8.89 11.03 -14.67
N TYR A 340 8.56 9.73 -14.67
CA TYR A 340 7.25 9.17 -14.39
C TYR A 340 7.39 7.92 -13.53
N GLY A 341 6.58 7.76 -12.49
CA GLY A 341 6.67 6.55 -11.67
C GLY A 341 5.67 6.52 -10.54
N TYR A 342 5.18 5.32 -10.24
CA TYR A 342 4.22 5.04 -9.18
C TYR A 342 4.83 4.03 -8.22
N ALA A 343 5.02 4.45 -6.97
CA ALA A 343 5.34 3.57 -5.86
C ALA A 343 4.13 3.51 -4.94
N ASN A 344 3.51 2.34 -4.78
CA ASN A 344 2.36 2.20 -3.90
C ASN A 344 2.52 1.04 -2.91
N ALA A 345 2.38 1.37 -1.63
CA ALA A 345 2.35 0.42 -0.53
C ALA A 345 0.94 0.34 0.08
N TYR A 346 0.48 -0.88 0.35
CA TYR A 346 -0.83 -1.13 0.96
C TYR A 346 -0.69 -2.14 2.10
N GLY A 347 -0.99 -1.76 3.34
CA GLY A 347 -1.00 -2.71 4.45
C GLY A 347 -2.06 -3.79 4.20
N VAL A 348 -3.32 -3.36 4.09
CA VAL A 348 -4.45 -4.17 3.66
C VAL A 348 -5.20 -3.49 2.52
N ARG A 349 -5.47 -4.24 1.44
CA ARG A 349 -6.24 -3.75 0.27
C ARG A 349 -7.36 -4.72 -0.08
N ALA A 350 -8.60 -4.32 0.20
CA ALA A 350 -9.82 -4.99 -0.29
C ALA A 350 -10.41 -4.15 -1.44
N TYR A 351 -10.27 -4.60 -2.68
CA TYR A 351 -10.60 -3.76 -3.83
C TYR A 351 -12.12 -3.57 -4.02
N GLY A 352 -12.91 -4.60 -3.74
CA GLY A 352 -14.37 -4.57 -3.81
C GLY A 352 -15.03 -4.00 -2.55
N THR A 353 -16.25 -4.46 -2.30
CA THR A 353 -17.04 -4.07 -1.12
C THR A 353 -16.55 -4.82 0.11
N MET A 354 -16.33 -4.10 1.21
CA MET A 354 -16.10 -4.69 2.52
C MET A 354 -17.44 -4.74 3.28
N SER A 355 -18.06 -5.92 3.35
CA SER A 355 -19.28 -6.18 4.14
C SER A 355 -19.03 -7.05 5.38
N GLY A 356 -17.84 -7.67 5.45
CA GLY A 356 -17.36 -8.43 6.59
C GLY A 356 -16.73 -7.57 7.68
N THR A 357 -15.72 -8.11 8.37
CA THR A 357 -15.00 -7.42 9.45
C THR A 357 -13.50 -7.39 9.22
N ILE A 358 -12.90 -6.22 9.43
CA ILE A 358 -11.46 -6.08 9.71
C ILE A 358 -11.34 -5.73 11.20
N ASP A 359 -10.69 -6.57 12.00
CA ASP A 359 -10.40 -6.32 13.41
C ASP A 359 -8.88 -6.27 13.63
N ASN A 360 -8.36 -5.06 13.87
CA ASN A 360 -6.95 -4.82 14.08
C ASN A 360 -6.67 -4.53 15.56
N ALA A 361 -6.06 -5.49 16.25
CA ALA A 361 -5.46 -5.34 17.58
C ALA A 361 -3.93 -5.23 17.53
N GLY A 362 -3.32 -5.53 16.38
CA GLY A 362 -1.89 -5.45 16.13
C GLY A 362 -1.49 -4.21 15.32
N THR A 363 -0.50 -4.37 14.44
CA THR A 363 0.00 -3.30 13.57
C THR A 363 -0.32 -3.60 12.11
N ILE A 364 -0.90 -2.63 11.41
CA ILE A 364 -0.99 -2.59 9.94
C ILE A 364 -0.24 -1.35 9.49
N ARG A 365 0.80 -1.50 8.68
CA ARG A 365 1.65 -0.39 8.24
C ARG A 365 1.98 -0.45 6.76
N ALA A 366 1.89 0.70 6.09
CA ALA A 366 2.30 0.88 4.70
C ALA A 366 3.33 2.00 4.58
N GLU A 367 4.41 1.75 3.84
CA GLU A 367 5.51 2.69 3.69
C GLU A 367 5.94 2.77 2.23
N SER A 368 5.90 3.97 1.66
CA SER A 368 6.40 4.22 0.30
C SER A 368 7.47 5.29 0.36
N VAL A 369 8.72 4.90 0.11
CA VAL A 369 9.89 5.78 0.19
C VAL A 369 10.54 5.94 -1.19
N ARG A 370 10.86 7.19 -1.54
CA ARG A 370 11.67 7.55 -2.69
C ARG A 370 12.85 8.41 -2.22
N THR A 371 14.07 7.91 -2.40
CA THR A 371 15.27 8.50 -1.80
C THR A 371 16.11 9.36 -2.75
N ALA A 372 16.04 9.13 -4.07
CA ALA A 372 16.87 9.85 -5.04
C ALA A 372 16.14 10.06 -6.37
N GLY A 373 16.48 11.15 -7.08
CA GLY A 373 16.06 11.44 -8.45
C GLY A 373 15.48 12.84 -8.63
N GLU A 374 15.82 13.54 -9.72
CA GLU A 374 15.13 14.78 -10.14
C GLU A 374 13.72 14.44 -10.66
N GLY A 375 12.87 13.91 -9.77
CA GLY A 375 11.51 13.49 -10.07
C GLY A 375 10.79 14.56 -10.91
N GLY A 376 10.11 14.10 -11.96
CA GLY A 376 9.22 14.97 -12.73
C GLY A 376 7.88 15.14 -12.00
N SER A 377 7.12 16.18 -12.38
CA SER A 377 5.76 16.49 -11.88
C SER A 377 4.70 15.39 -12.06
N SER A 378 5.06 14.23 -12.56
CA SER A 378 4.18 13.08 -12.77
C SER A 378 4.66 11.83 -12.02
N THR A 379 5.45 12.01 -10.96
CA THR A 379 5.89 10.94 -10.06
C THR A 379 5.04 10.94 -8.78
N TYR A 380 4.63 9.75 -8.34
CA TYR A 380 3.73 9.54 -7.22
C TYR A 380 4.27 8.46 -6.29
N THR A 381 4.31 8.77 -5.00
CA THR A 381 4.49 7.83 -3.91
C THR A 381 3.20 7.80 -3.11
N LYS A 382 2.66 6.60 -2.84
CA LYS A 382 1.38 6.43 -2.16
C LYS A 382 1.47 5.33 -1.11
N ALA A 383 1.00 5.61 0.09
CA ALA A 383 0.87 4.62 1.15
C ALA A 383 -0.56 4.58 1.69
N TYR A 384 -1.10 3.38 1.87
CA TYR A 384 -2.42 3.15 2.45
C TYR A 384 -2.31 2.10 3.56
N GLY A 385 -2.64 2.46 4.81
CA GLY A 385 -2.69 1.49 5.90
C GLY A 385 -3.75 0.44 5.61
N VAL A 386 -5.01 0.87 5.51
CA VAL A 386 -6.14 0.06 5.03
C VAL A 386 -6.88 0.80 3.92
N VAL A 387 -7.12 0.12 2.80
CA VAL A 387 -7.99 0.64 1.73
C VAL A 387 -9.08 -0.37 1.37
N THR A 388 -10.31 0.13 1.23
CA THR A 388 -11.48 -0.63 0.78
C THR A 388 -12.16 0.09 -0.39
N GLY A 389 -13.05 -0.59 -1.12
CA GLY A 389 -14.13 0.07 -1.84
C GLY A 389 -15.20 0.57 -0.86
N ASP A 390 -16.47 0.28 -1.12
CA ASP A 390 -17.56 0.56 -0.17
C ASP A 390 -17.35 -0.20 1.15
N LEU A 391 -17.45 0.51 2.27
CA LEU A 391 -17.38 -0.08 3.61
C LEU A 391 -18.79 -0.20 4.16
N VAL A 392 -19.37 -1.39 4.07
CA VAL A 392 -20.70 -1.77 4.57
C VAL A 392 -20.63 -2.49 5.91
N GLY A 393 -19.53 -3.22 6.13
CA GLY A 393 -19.29 -4.02 7.32
C GLY A 393 -18.67 -3.22 8.47
N LYS A 394 -17.68 -3.79 9.14
CA LYS A 394 -17.00 -3.17 10.29
C LYS A 394 -15.49 -3.15 10.09
N LEU A 395 -14.87 -1.98 10.30
CA LEU A 395 -13.45 -1.85 10.59
C LEU A 395 -13.31 -1.45 12.06
N ALA A 396 -12.76 -2.34 12.88
CA ALA A 396 -12.41 -2.08 14.27
C ALA A 396 -10.89 -1.96 14.38
N ASN A 397 -10.41 -0.89 15.00
CA ASN A 397 -9.00 -0.69 15.27
C ASN A 397 -8.79 -0.44 16.76
N SER A 398 -8.16 -1.39 17.46
CA SER A 398 -7.67 -1.25 18.84
C SER A 398 -6.13 -1.24 18.92
N GLY A 399 -5.45 -1.57 17.81
CA GLY A 399 -4.01 -1.47 17.62
C GLY A 399 -3.60 -0.20 16.86
N SER A 400 -2.64 -0.32 15.93
CA SER A 400 -2.14 0.79 15.11
C SER A 400 -2.33 0.51 13.62
N ILE A 401 -2.84 1.51 12.89
CA ILE A 401 -2.91 1.55 11.43
C ILE A 401 -2.09 2.77 10.95
N GLY A 402 -1.00 2.54 10.25
CA GLY A 402 -0.07 3.58 9.82
C GLY A 402 0.15 3.61 8.30
N ALA A 403 0.27 4.81 7.73
CA ALA A 403 0.72 5.02 6.37
C ALA A 403 1.79 6.13 6.33
N ARG A 404 2.93 5.86 5.70
CA ARG A 404 4.00 6.84 5.48
C ARG A 404 4.38 6.89 4.01
N SER A 405 4.36 8.08 3.42
CA SER A 405 4.83 8.33 2.06
C SER A 405 5.90 9.41 2.09
N GLU A 406 7.09 9.11 1.58
CA GLU A 406 8.24 9.98 1.72
C GLU A 406 9.00 10.11 0.40
N VAL A 407 9.28 11.36 0.04
CA VAL A 407 10.12 11.76 -1.09
C VAL A 407 11.23 12.62 -0.52
N GLU A 408 12.43 12.06 -0.45
CA GLU A 408 13.59 12.71 0.17
C GLU A 408 14.22 13.77 -0.75
N GLU A 409 14.16 13.57 -2.07
CA GLU A 409 14.73 14.45 -3.09
C GLU A 409 13.84 14.52 -4.33
N GLY A 410 13.79 15.69 -4.97
CA GLY A 410 13.13 15.90 -6.26
C GLY A 410 11.64 16.23 -6.16
N TYR A 411 11.09 16.69 -7.30
CA TYR A 411 9.68 17.07 -7.38
C TYR A 411 8.82 15.82 -7.58
N ALA A 412 8.16 15.36 -6.52
CA ALA A 412 7.18 14.26 -6.60
C ALA A 412 5.98 14.50 -5.67
N HIS A 413 4.88 13.81 -5.94
CA HIS A 413 3.72 13.83 -5.05
C HIS A 413 3.80 12.68 -4.05
N ALA A 414 3.72 12.99 -2.76
CA ALA A 414 3.60 12.02 -1.66
C ALA A 414 2.17 12.01 -1.12
N TYR A 415 1.56 10.83 -1.04
CA TYR A 415 0.21 10.66 -0.48
C TYR A 415 0.16 9.55 0.56
N ALA A 416 -0.35 9.84 1.75
CA ALA A 416 -0.54 8.85 2.81
C ALA A 416 -1.99 8.83 3.28
N TYR A 417 -2.54 7.63 3.45
CA TYR A 417 -3.89 7.40 3.95
C TYR A 417 -3.86 6.34 5.05
N GLY A 418 -4.24 6.68 6.27
CA GLY A 418 -4.36 5.70 7.36
C GLY A 418 -5.43 4.68 7.01
N VAL A 419 -6.67 5.15 6.86
CA VAL A 419 -7.81 4.37 6.35
C VAL A 419 -8.49 5.11 5.19
N SER A 420 -8.81 4.41 4.09
CA SER A 420 -9.57 5.00 2.98
C SER A 420 -10.59 4.05 2.37
N THR A 421 -11.77 4.57 2.01
CA THR A 421 -12.73 3.86 1.15
C THR A 421 -12.47 4.11 -0.35
N TYR A 422 -11.32 4.68 -0.70
CA TYR A 422 -10.97 5.06 -2.07
C TYR A 422 -12.05 5.96 -2.72
N TYR A 423 -12.88 5.40 -3.61
CA TYR A 423 -14.06 6.05 -4.21
C TYR A 423 -15.37 5.36 -3.77
N GLY A 424 -15.44 4.89 -2.53
CA GLY A 424 -16.59 4.22 -1.96
C GLY A 424 -17.25 5.01 -0.84
N ASP A 425 -18.45 4.59 -0.48
CA ASP A 425 -19.22 5.08 0.66
C ASP A 425 -18.79 4.39 1.96
N LEU A 426 -18.96 5.08 3.09
CA LEU A 426 -19.01 4.49 4.42
C LEU A 426 -20.47 4.30 4.83
N ILE A 427 -20.95 3.07 4.72
CA ILE A 427 -22.33 2.65 5.07
C ILE A 427 -22.34 1.90 6.41
N GLY A 428 -21.25 1.18 6.68
CA GLY A 428 -21.04 0.39 7.88
C GLY A 428 -20.44 1.19 9.03
N THR A 429 -19.48 0.59 9.74
CA THR A 429 -18.84 1.20 10.90
C THR A 429 -17.32 1.21 10.79
N ILE A 430 -16.72 2.38 11.01
CA ILE A 430 -15.32 2.51 11.42
C ILE A 430 -15.32 2.83 12.92
N GLN A 431 -14.67 1.99 13.71
CA GLN A 431 -14.47 2.21 15.15
C GLN A 431 -12.97 2.23 15.44
N ASN A 432 -12.46 3.37 15.89
CA ASN A 432 -11.06 3.54 16.27
C ASN A 432 -10.93 3.73 17.78
N ASP A 433 -10.47 2.69 18.47
CA ASP A 433 -10.07 2.72 19.89
C ASP A 433 -8.53 2.79 20.06
N GLY A 434 -7.78 2.57 18.98
CA GLY A 434 -6.32 2.65 18.92
C GLY A 434 -5.81 3.88 18.15
N GLU A 435 -4.82 3.68 17.28
CA GLU A 435 -4.15 4.75 16.54
C GLU A 435 -4.34 4.57 15.02
N ILE A 436 -4.66 5.66 14.32
CA ILE A 436 -4.64 5.76 12.85
C ILE A 436 -3.76 6.96 12.46
N VAL A 437 -2.63 6.71 11.80
CA VAL A 437 -1.64 7.74 11.44
C VAL A 437 -1.38 7.75 9.94
N ALA A 438 -1.37 8.96 9.35
CA ALA A 438 -0.92 9.19 7.99
C ALA A 438 0.16 10.28 7.95
N GLU A 439 1.30 9.98 7.36
CA GLU A 439 2.43 10.90 7.22
C GLU A 439 2.87 11.00 5.75
N ALA A 440 2.87 12.20 5.19
CA ALA A 440 3.34 12.48 3.84
C ALA A 440 4.44 13.53 3.87
N VAL A 441 5.59 13.25 3.26
CA VAL A 441 6.72 14.17 3.16
C VAL A 441 7.17 14.26 1.70
N SER A 442 7.22 15.47 1.15
CA SER A 442 7.80 15.76 -0.17
C SER A 442 8.43 17.13 -0.20
N LYS A 443 9.77 17.20 -0.08
CA LYS A 443 10.50 18.47 0.10
C LYS A 443 10.19 19.50 -1.00
N ASP A 444 10.34 19.10 -2.26
CA ASP A 444 10.19 20.00 -3.41
C ASP A 444 8.80 19.91 -4.07
N GLY A 445 7.99 18.92 -3.68
CA GLY A 445 6.71 18.62 -4.31
C GLY A 445 5.49 18.85 -3.43
N TYR A 446 4.48 18.02 -3.65
CA TYR A 446 3.22 18.06 -2.90
C TYR A 446 3.16 16.91 -1.91
N ALA A 447 2.72 17.18 -0.69
CA ALA A 447 2.45 16.19 0.34
C ALA A 447 0.97 16.23 0.74
N GLY A 448 0.29 15.08 0.67
CA GLY A 448 -1.10 14.90 1.06
C GLY A 448 -1.27 13.78 2.09
N ALA A 449 -1.75 14.09 3.29
CA ALA A 449 -1.97 13.11 4.36
C ALA A 449 -3.45 13.09 4.80
N TYR A 450 -4.00 11.89 4.97
CA TYR A 450 -5.38 11.68 5.38
C TYR A 450 -5.45 10.60 6.45
N GLY A 451 -5.86 10.94 7.67
CA GLY A 451 -6.04 9.97 8.75
C GLY A 451 -7.12 8.96 8.37
N VAL A 452 -8.35 9.45 8.17
CA VAL A 452 -9.46 8.69 7.58
C VAL A 452 -10.07 9.46 6.41
N GLY A 453 -9.99 8.90 5.21
CA GLY A 453 -10.50 9.50 3.97
C GLY A 453 -11.61 8.69 3.32
N VAL A 454 -12.85 9.18 3.39
CA VAL A 454 -14.02 8.59 2.72
C VAL A 454 -14.19 9.22 1.34
N GLY A 455 -14.36 8.38 0.31
CA GLY A 455 -14.52 8.83 -1.07
C GLY A 455 -15.78 9.66 -1.31
N TYR A 456 -16.94 9.05 -1.05
CA TYR A 456 -18.25 9.66 -1.33
C TYR A 456 -19.02 10.02 -0.06
N ASN A 457 -19.94 9.19 0.41
CA ASN A 457 -20.86 9.55 1.49
C ASN A 457 -20.56 8.78 2.78
N VAL A 458 -20.90 9.37 3.92
CA VAL A 458 -20.99 8.66 5.20
C VAL A 458 -22.46 8.55 5.56
N SER A 459 -23.04 7.37 5.39
CA SER A 459 -24.39 7.02 5.87
C SER A 459 -24.36 6.12 7.11
N GLY A 460 -23.22 5.48 7.34
CA GLY A 460 -22.93 4.67 8.53
C GLY A 460 -22.40 5.48 9.70
N THR A 461 -21.49 4.86 10.46
CA THR A 461 -20.86 5.47 11.66
C THR A 461 -19.35 5.47 11.56
N LEU A 462 -18.71 6.61 11.79
CA LEU A 462 -17.30 6.71 12.14
C LEU A 462 -17.20 7.16 13.59
N GLN A 463 -16.67 6.32 14.47
CA GLN A 463 -16.48 6.63 15.88
C GLN A 463 -14.98 6.58 16.21
N ASN A 464 -14.44 7.70 16.67
CA ASN A 464 -13.07 7.82 17.14
C ASN A 464 -13.03 7.96 18.67
N ASN A 465 -12.50 6.97 19.36
CA ASN A 465 -12.22 6.98 20.80
C ASN A 465 -10.71 7.05 21.10
N GLY A 466 -9.87 6.70 20.11
CA GLY A 466 -8.41 6.78 20.17
C GLY A 466 -7.84 8.00 19.44
N GLU A 467 -6.79 7.79 18.64
CA GLU A 467 -6.10 8.85 17.89
C GLU A 467 -6.26 8.67 16.38
N ILE A 468 -6.58 9.77 15.68
CA ILE A 468 -6.48 9.89 14.23
C ILE A 468 -5.55 11.08 13.96
N SER A 469 -4.42 10.86 13.30
CA SER A 469 -3.44 11.91 12.98
C SER A 469 -3.08 11.93 11.50
N ALA A 470 -3.01 13.11 10.92
CA ALA A 470 -2.57 13.36 9.56
C ALA A 470 -1.49 14.44 9.53
N ARG A 471 -0.29 14.11 9.06
CA ARG A 471 0.83 15.05 8.94
C ARG A 471 1.32 15.13 7.51
N ALA A 472 1.36 16.34 6.94
CA ALA A 472 1.92 16.60 5.63
C ALA A 472 3.03 17.65 5.70
N GLU A 473 4.15 17.40 5.03
CA GLU A 473 5.29 18.32 4.95
C GLU A 473 5.80 18.41 3.51
N GLY A 474 5.83 19.61 2.94
CA GLY A 474 6.35 19.81 1.60
C GLY A 474 6.20 21.22 1.07
N SER A 475 6.65 21.48 -0.16
CA SER A 475 6.44 22.80 -0.80
C SER A 475 4.94 23.14 -0.82
N ASN A 476 4.08 22.16 -1.11
CA ASN A 476 2.65 22.27 -0.85
C ASN A 476 2.20 21.12 0.06
N ALA A 477 1.63 21.42 1.22
CA ALA A 477 1.24 20.44 2.22
C ALA A 477 -0.27 20.50 2.50
N ARG A 478 -0.92 19.34 2.44
CA ARG A 478 -2.33 19.16 2.80
C ARG A 478 -2.50 18.01 3.77
N SER A 479 -3.14 18.27 4.90
CA SER A 479 -3.48 17.25 5.90
C SER A 479 -4.97 17.30 6.22
N ARG A 480 -5.60 16.14 6.31
CA ARG A 480 -6.97 15.99 6.81
C ARG A 480 -7.07 14.87 7.82
N GLY A 481 -7.51 15.18 9.04
CA GLY A 481 -7.71 14.17 10.09
C GLY A 481 -8.81 13.19 9.67
N VAL A 482 -10.03 13.68 9.51
CA VAL A 482 -11.17 12.96 8.93
C VAL A 482 -11.74 13.76 7.75
N SER A 483 -11.93 13.12 6.60
CA SER A 483 -12.41 13.77 5.39
C SER A 483 -13.47 12.96 4.66
N ILE A 484 -14.52 13.64 4.22
CA ILE A 484 -15.41 13.18 3.15
C ILE A 484 -15.05 13.94 1.87
N ARG A 485 -14.54 13.27 0.82
CA ARG A 485 -13.96 13.94 -0.36
C ARG A 485 -15.01 14.55 -1.29
N TYR A 486 -16.01 13.79 -1.71
CA TYR A 486 -16.93 14.19 -2.77
C TYR A 486 -18.42 14.12 -2.41
N GLY A 487 -18.78 13.71 -1.19
CA GLY A 487 -20.17 13.51 -0.79
C GLY A 487 -20.53 14.08 0.57
N ASP A 488 -21.64 13.54 1.10
CA ASP A 488 -22.36 14.11 2.23
C ASP A 488 -22.30 13.24 3.48
N LEU A 489 -22.51 13.86 4.64
CA LEU A 489 -22.74 13.18 5.90
C LEU A 489 -24.24 13.03 6.14
N THR A 490 -24.76 11.80 6.06
CA THR A 490 -26.14 11.45 6.44
C THR A 490 -26.19 10.56 7.69
N GLY A 491 -25.10 9.87 7.99
CA GLY A 491 -24.91 9.05 9.19
C GLY A 491 -24.33 9.82 10.37
N THR A 492 -23.39 9.20 11.08
CA THR A 492 -22.75 9.78 12.26
C THR A 492 -21.23 9.79 12.17
N ILE A 493 -20.62 10.94 12.50
CA ILE A 493 -19.20 11.03 12.85
C ILE A 493 -19.13 11.45 14.32
N GLY A 494 -18.57 10.59 15.17
CA GLY A 494 -18.37 10.82 16.59
C GLY A 494 -16.88 10.86 16.94
N ASN A 495 -16.46 11.85 17.70
CA ASN A 495 -15.11 11.96 18.24
C ASN A 495 -15.14 12.10 19.76
N ASP A 496 -14.70 11.08 20.48
CA ASP A 496 -14.40 11.08 21.92
C ASP A 496 -12.89 11.11 22.20
N GLY A 497 -12.07 10.79 21.20
CA GLY A 497 -10.60 10.81 21.27
C GLY A 497 -9.96 12.07 20.66
N THR A 498 -8.85 11.90 19.96
CA THR A 498 -8.10 12.99 19.31
C THR A 498 -8.14 12.85 17.79
N ILE A 499 -8.40 13.95 17.10
CA ILE A 499 -8.21 14.10 15.66
C ILE A 499 -7.22 15.25 15.46
N ASP A 500 -6.06 14.96 14.87
CA ASP A 500 -5.02 15.95 14.56
C ASP A 500 -4.74 16.02 13.05
N ALA A 501 -4.59 17.23 12.55
CA ALA A 501 -4.18 17.50 11.18
C ALA A 501 -3.09 18.58 11.19
N THR A 502 -1.90 18.24 10.71
CA THR A 502 -0.76 19.15 10.67
C THR A 502 -0.19 19.26 9.26
N SER A 503 -0.13 20.48 8.72
CA SER A 503 0.49 20.79 7.42
C SER A 503 1.64 21.77 7.59
N ILE A 504 2.79 21.46 6.99
CA ILE A 504 4.01 22.27 7.09
C ILE A 504 4.57 22.55 5.71
N THR A 505 4.87 23.82 5.44
CA THR A 505 5.54 24.29 4.23
C THR A 505 6.64 25.29 4.55
N GLN A 506 7.48 25.56 3.57
CA GLN A 506 8.37 26.73 3.56
C GLN A 506 7.74 27.86 2.74
N ASP A 507 7.67 27.73 1.43
CA ASP A 507 7.36 28.82 0.49
C ASP A 507 5.98 28.73 -0.19
N GLY A 508 5.38 27.53 -0.26
CA GLY A 508 4.11 27.30 -0.96
C GLY A 508 2.89 27.47 -0.07
N TYR A 509 2.13 26.40 0.17
CA TYR A 509 0.88 26.48 0.91
C TYR A 509 0.69 25.31 1.87
N ALA A 510 0.29 25.60 3.11
CA ALA A 510 -0.09 24.61 4.11
C ALA A 510 -1.60 24.69 4.38
N ASN A 511 -2.31 23.57 4.12
CA ASN A 511 -3.75 23.41 4.37
C ASN A 511 -3.99 22.27 5.36
N ALA A 512 -4.44 22.58 6.57
CA ALA A 512 -4.75 21.59 7.59
C ALA A 512 -6.24 21.63 7.93
N VAL A 513 -6.89 20.47 7.92
CA VAL A 513 -8.30 20.36 8.34
C VAL A 513 -8.52 19.18 9.27
N GLY A 514 -9.05 19.45 10.46
CA GLY A 514 -9.35 18.39 11.43
C GLY A 514 -10.46 17.47 10.91
N VAL A 515 -11.65 18.03 10.67
CA VAL A 515 -12.79 17.32 10.07
C VAL A 515 -13.38 18.14 8.91
N GLY A 516 -13.43 17.56 7.71
CA GLY A 516 -13.88 18.26 6.49
C GLY A 516 -14.86 17.46 5.62
N PHE A 517 -15.77 18.16 4.94
CA PHE A 517 -16.75 17.58 4.00
C PHE A 517 -16.67 18.26 2.64
N GLY A 518 -16.73 17.50 1.54
CA GLY A 518 -16.69 18.01 0.17
C GLY A 518 -15.41 18.78 -0.15
N THR A 519 -14.31 18.40 0.48
CA THR A 519 -13.08 19.20 0.45
C THR A 519 -12.22 19.00 -0.81
N GLY A 520 -12.71 18.19 -1.77
CA GLY A 520 -12.06 17.92 -3.06
C GLY A 520 -10.63 17.34 -2.98
N GLU A 521 -10.08 16.97 -4.13
CA GLU A 521 -8.64 16.73 -4.31
C GLU A 521 -7.93 17.94 -4.95
N ASP A 522 -8.66 18.83 -5.63
CA ASP A 522 -8.06 19.88 -6.45
C ASP A 522 -7.87 21.22 -5.72
N TYR A 523 -6.89 21.98 -6.20
CA TYR A 523 -6.40 23.25 -5.66
C TYR A 523 -7.16 24.47 -6.21
N ASP A 524 -8.41 24.31 -6.64
CA ASP A 524 -9.12 25.37 -7.35
C ASP A 524 -10.24 25.94 -6.49
N GLY A 525 -9.87 26.72 -5.45
CA GLY A 525 -10.54 27.94 -4.91
C GLY A 525 -12.06 28.06 -4.79
N GLU A 526 -12.83 27.04 -5.10
CA GLU A 526 -14.28 26.93 -4.98
C GLU A 526 -14.54 25.69 -4.13
N ASP A 527 -14.30 25.83 -2.82
CA ASP A 527 -14.63 24.78 -1.86
C ASP A 527 -16.14 24.50 -1.94
N SER A 528 -16.52 23.50 -2.73
CA SER A 528 -17.87 22.93 -2.73
C SER A 528 -17.99 22.00 -1.52
N TYR A 529 -17.97 22.59 -0.33
CA TYR A 529 -18.08 21.82 0.89
C TYR A 529 -19.37 20.98 0.91
N GLY A 530 -19.26 19.76 1.43
CA GLY A 530 -20.33 18.76 1.47
C GLY A 530 -21.43 19.11 2.47
N LYS A 531 -22.60 18.52 2.28
CA LYS A 531 -23.77 18.73 3.13
C LYS A 531 -23.75 17.82 4.35
N VAL A 532 -24.12 18.36 5.50
CA VAL A 532 -24.42 17.63 6.73
C VAL A 532 -25.94 17.51 6.88
N SER A 533 -26.44 16.28 6.74
CA SER A 533 -27.83 15.88 7.05
C SER A 533 -27.91 14.90 8.23
N GLY A 534 -26.79 14.31 8.61
CA GLY A 534 -26.63 13.46 9.78
C GLY A 534 -26.11 14.21 11.02
N THR A 535 -25.32 13.53 11.84
CA THR A 535 -24.75 14.11 13.08
C THR A 535 -23.22 14.07 13.07
N LEU A 536 -22.60 15.23 13.26
CA LEU A 536 -21.20 15.36 13.65
C LEU A 536 -21.15 15.72 15.14
N ARG A 537 -20.54 14.86 15.95
CA ARG A 537 -20.37 15.06 17.39
C ARG A 537 -18.90 15.07 17.77
N ASN A 538 -18.44 16.14 18.39
CA ASN A 538 -17.13 16.23 19.02
C ASN A 538 -17.27 16.34 20.54
N ALA A 539 -16.74 15.38 21.28
CA ALA A 539 -16.55 15.43 22.73
C ALA A 539 -15.08 15.32 23.15
N GLY A 540 -14.21 14.87 22.24
CA GLY A 540 -12.76 14.86 22.39
C GLY A 540 -12.09 16.14 21.87
N THR A 541 -10.94 15.99 21.22
CA THR A 541 -10.16 17.10 20.65
C THR A 541 -10.08 16.98 19.14
N VAL A 542 -10.28 18.11 18.45
CA VAL A 542 -10.01 18.27 17.01
C VAL A 542 -9.04 19.42 16.85
N THR A 543 -7.88 19.16 16.24
CA THR A 543 -6.83 20.15 16.00
C THR A 543 -6.49 20.20 14.52
N ALA A 544 -6.34 21.42 14.00
CA ALA A 544 -5.82 21.70 12.68
C ALA A 544 -4.69 22.73 12.79
N THR A 545 -3.49 22.38 12.32
CA THR A 545 -2.29 23.20 12.43
C THR A 545 -1.65 23.37 11.07
N ALA A 546 -1.63 24.59 10.53
CA ALA A 546 -0.97 24.95 9.29
C ALA A 546 0.21 25.90 9.56
N LEU A 547 1.42 25.47 9.20
CA LEU A 547 2.66 26.20 9.46
C LEU A 547 3.39 26.47 8.14
N ALA A 548 3.77 27.73 7.92
CA ALA A 548 4.72 28.13 6.89
C ALA A 548 5.92 28.79 7.58
N GLN A 549 7.11 28.24 7.36
CA GLN A 549 8.34 28.72 7.99
C GLN A 549 9.37 29.04 6.93
N GLY A 550 9.46 30.32 6.58
CA GLY A 550 10.60 30.86 5.87
C GLY A 550 11.71 31.15 6.88
N ARG A 551 12.76 30.33 6.92
CA ARG A 551 14.01 30.70 7.58
C ARG A 551 15.16 30.53 6.62
N ASP A 552 16.16 31.38 6.76
CA ASP A 552 17.46 31.12 6.18
C ASP A 552 18.04 29.92 6.93
N TYR A 553 18.03 28.76 6.30
CA TYR A 553 18.75 27.60 6.82
C TYR A 553 19.96 27.41 5.91
N GLU A 554 21.15 27.63 6.47
CA GLU A 554 22.34 26.87 6.11
C GLU A 554 21.95 25.38 6.12
N ALA A 555 21.61 24.82 4.96
CA ALA A 555 21.40 23.39 4.85
C ALA A 555 22.76 22.71 4.99
N GLY A 556 22.90 21.95 6.08
CA GLY A 556 23.91 20.92 6.20
C GLY A 556 23.91 20.04 4.94
N TYR A 557 24.97 20.18 4.15
CA TYR A 557 25.63 19.04 3.56
C TYR A 557 26.67 18.54 4.57
N SER A 558 26.75 17.23 4.70
CA SER A 558 27.62 16.52 5.65
C SER A 558 29.04 17.07 5.71
N LEU A 559 29.54 17.19 6.95
CA LEU A 559 30.95 17.26 7.29
C LEU A 559 31.78 16.32 6.40
N LEU A 560 32.64 16.89 5.56
CA LEU A 560 34.05 16.53 5.48
C LEU A 560 34.78 17.66 4.76
N ALA A 561 35.61 18.36 5.53
CA ALA A 561 36.44 19.50 5.19
C ALA A 561 35.70 20.84 5.01
N MET A 562 35.71 21.65 6.07
CA MET A 562 36.21 23.03 6.02
C MET A 562 36.32 23.60 7.44
N GLU A 563 37.54 23.95 7.85
CA GLU A 563 37.90 24.66 9.10
C GLU A 563 37.62 26.18 8.98
N GLU A 564 36.46 26.58 8.48
CA GLU A 564 36.09 27.99 8.42
C GLU A 564 34.58 28.11 8.66
N GLU A 565 34.18 28.85 9.70
CA GLU A 565 32.78 29.24 9.85
C GLU A 565 32.36 29.96 8.56
N PRO A 566 31.22 29.59 7.93
CA PRO A 566 30.74 30.32 6.77
C PRO A 566 30.52 31.77 7.20
N ALA A 567 31.19 32.70 6.50
CA ALA A 567 30.89 34.12 6.70
C ALA A 567 29.37 34.32 6.45
N PRO A 568 28.65 35.06 7.30
CA PRO A 568 27.24 35.33 7.08
C PRO A 568 27.04 35.85 5.65
N SER A 569 26.07 35.27 4.94
CA SER A 569 25.84 35.60 3.54
C SER A 569 25.60 37.09 3.39
N THR A 570 26.27 37.71 2.42
CA THR A 570 26.14 39.15 2.17
C THR A 570 24.71 39.54 1.79
N ARG A 571 23.91 38.64 1.20
CA ARG A 571 22.50 38.91 0.87
C ARG A 571 21.60 37.69 1.03
N VAL A 572 20.41 37.88 1.61
CA VAL A 572 19.42 36.83 1.93
C VAL A 572 18.01 37.27 1.54
N ALA A 573 17.24 36.35 0.96
CA ALA A 573 15.81 36.55 0.72
C ALA A 573 15.02 35.29 1.10
N VAL A 574 14.13 35.42 2.08
CA VAL A 574 13.35 34.32 2.66
C VAL A 574 11.87 34.59 2.48
N ARG A 575 11.10 33.54 2.16
CA ARG A 575 9.65 33.62 2.03
C ARG A 575 8.97 32.53 2.85
N ALA A 576 7.85 32.90 3.47
CA ALA A 576 6.93 31.99 4.13
C ALA A 576 5.61 32.00 3.39
N GLY A 577 5.18 30.81 2.96
CA GLY A 577 3.96 30.56 2.20
C GLY A 577 2.65 30.84 2.95
N GLY A 578 1.54 30.62 2.25
CA GLY A 578 0.18 30.75 2.78
C GLY A 578 -0.19 29.62 3.74
N THR A 579 -0.95 29.94 4.79
CA THR A 579 -1.43 28.95 5.76
C THR A 579 -2.94 29.01 5.96
N TYR A 580 -3.56 27.83 6.03
CA TYR A 580 -4.99 27.67 6.19
C TYR A 580 -5.31 26.50 7.12
N ALA A 581 -5.97 26.79 8.23
CA ALA A 581 -6.34 25.79 9.23
C ALA A 581 -7.85 25.83 9.48
N ILE A 582 -8.55 24.70 9.32
CA ILE A 582 -9.94 24.55 9.76
C ILE A 582 -10.06 23.42 10.78
N GLY A 583 -10.59 23.68 11.96
CA GLY A 583 -10.94 22.61 12.90
C GLY A 583 -12.04 21.71 12.34
N VAL A 584 -13.22 22.28 12.07
CA VAL A 584 -14.38 21.62 11.45
C VAL A 584 -14.94 22.47 10.30
N GLY A 585 -14.93 21.97 9.07
CA GLY A 585 -15.37 22.71 7.87
C GLY A 585 -16.45 21.98 7.08
N THR A 586 -17.58 22.64 6.82
CA THR A 586 -18.77 22.07 6.15
C THR A 586 -19.39 23.06 5.14
N GLY A 587 -20.27 22.59 4.25
CA GLY A 587 -20.92 23.45 3.25
C GLY A 587 -22.27 23.89 3.69
N LEU A 588 -23.16 22.93 3.86
CA LEU A 588 -24.52 23.17 4.34
C LEU A 588 -24.79 22.26 5.52
N VAL A 589 -25.13 22.83 6.67
CA VAL A 589 -25.82 22.08 7.72
C VAL A 589 -27.31 22.16 7.42
N SER A 590 -27.87 21.09 6.87
CA SER A 590 -29.29 21.06 6.46
C SER A 590 -30.23 20.98 7.66
N SER A 591 -31.54 21.16 7.45
CA SER A 591 -32.56 21.12 8.50
C SER A 591 -32.56 19.86 9.38
N GLU A 592 -32.07 18.73 8.84
CA GLU A 592 -31.90 17.46 9.57
C GLU A 592 -30.50 17.34 10.21
N GLY A 593 -29.54 18.09 9.70
CA GLY A 593 -28.14 18.07 10.08
C GLY A 593 -27.84 18.69 11.44
N ARG A 594 -26.86 18.11 12.13
CA ARG A 594 -26.43 18.54 13.46
C ARG A 594 -24.90 18.56 13.59
N ILE A 595 -24.38 19.65 14.13
CA ILE A 595 -23.01 19.74 14.64
C ILE A 595 -23.07 19.99 16.14
N GLU A 596 -22.49 19.10 16.92
CA GLU A 596 -22.53 19.12 18.39
C GLU A 596 -21.10 19.08 18.94
N ASN A 597 -20.59 20.23 19.38
CA ASN A 597 -19.29 20.34 20.04
C ASN A 597 -19.46 20.46 21.56
N SER A 598 -18.94 19.49 22.28
CA SER A 598 -18.82 19.48 23.74
C SER A 598 -17.36 19.36 24.22
N GLY A 599 -16.45 19.04 23.31
CA GLY A 599 -15.02 18.96 23.54
C GLY A 599 -14.26 20.22 23.11
N THR A 600 -13.11 20.04 22.48
CA THR A 600 -12.21 21.11 22.06
C THR A 600 -12.00 21.09 20.56
N VAL A 601 -12.08 22.27 19.93
CA VAL A 601 -11.72 22.49 18.53
C VAL A 601 -10.67 23.60 18.46
N VAL A 602 -9.52 23.31 17.85
CA VAL A 602 -8.40 24.25 17.69
C VAL A 602 -8.03 24.35 16.22
N ALA A 603 -7.90 25.58 15.73
CA ALA A 603 -7.35 25.89 14.42
C ALA A 603 -6.21 26.90 14.56
N GLU A 604 -5.01 26.52 14.11
CA GLU A 604 -3.81 27.36 14.18
C GLU A 604 -3.19 27.51 12.80
N ALA A 605 -3.12 28.74 12.29
CA ALA A 605 -2.44 29.08 11.05
C ALA A 605 -1.29 30.07 11.35
N ARG A 606 -0.08 29.74 10.94
CA ARG A 606 1.11 30.58 11.18
C ARG A 606 1.99 30.65 9.95
N SER A 607 2.18 31.85 9.42
CA SER A 607 3.17 32.15 8.37
C SER A 607 4.27 33.05 8.95
N GLU A 608 5.50 32.56 9.02
CA GLU A 608 6.63 33.27 9.63
C GLU A 608 7.87 33.26 8.75
N ALA A 609 8.39 34.45 8.43
CA ALA A 609 9.61 34.64 7.66
C ALA A 609 10.69 35.38 8.48
N VAL A 610 11.89 34.82 8.59
CA VAL A 610 13.04 35.45 9.26
C VAL A 610 14.27 35.41 8.33
N ALA A 611 14.84 36.57 8.03
CA ALA A 611 16.05 36.75 7.22
C ALA A 611 17.12 37.54 7.98
N GLU A 612 18.36 37.05 7.99
CA GLU A 612 19.49 37.71 8.65
C GLU A 612 20.70 37.68 7.70
N ALA A 613 21.24 38.86 7.35
CA ALA A 613 22.37 39.02 6.45
C ALA A 613 23.24 40.22 6.88
N GLU A 614 24.49 40.28 6.40
CA GLU A 614 25.33 41.47 6.60
C GLU A 614 24.89 42.65 5.71
N ASP A 615 24.74 42.47 4.39
CA ASP A 615 24.36 43.57 3.48
C ASP A 615 22.85 43.66 3.27
N GLU A 616 22.23 42.79 2.46
CA GLU A 616 20.80 42.91 2.09
C GLU A 616 19.95 41.74 2.64
N ALA A 617 18.92 42.04 3.45
CA ALA A 617 18.02 41.03 4.00
C ALA A 617 16.56 41.29 3.60
N TYR A 618 15.88 40.30 3.02
CA TYR A 618 14.47 40.37 2.70
C TYR A 618 13.69 39.20 3.33
N ALA A 619 12.62 39.51 4.06
CA ALA A 619 11.69 38.52 4.62
C ALA A 619 10.25 38.80 4.18
N GLY A 620 9.58 37.82 3.57
CA GLY A 620 8.17 37.94 3.16
C GLY A 620 7.32 36.81 3.73
N ALA A 621 6.32 37.12 4.55
CA ALA A 621 5.33 36.14 5.04
C ALA A 621 3.95 36.44 4.46
N TYR A 622 3.33 35.41 3.88
CA TYR A 622 2.07 35.51 3.16
C TYR A 622 0.97 34.77 3.91
N GLY A 623 -0.12 35.46 4.27
CA GLY A 623 -1.46 34.88 4.53
C GLY A 623 -1.56 33.82 5.64
N ALA A 624 -2.33 34.11 6.68
CA ALA A 624 -2.77 33.08 7.63
C ALA A 624 -4.28 33.16 7.82
N ASP A 625 -5.00 32.05 7.62
CA ASP A 625 -6.42 31.94 7.88
C ASP A 625 -6.70 30.75 8.80
N ALA A 626 -7.37 31.01 9.92
CA ALA A 626 -7.75 29.99 10.88
C ALA A 626 -9.25 30.08 11.20
N ALA A 627 -9.97 28.98 10.96
CA ALA A 627 -11.38 28.82 11.29
C ALA A 627 -11.60 27.65 12.27
N GLY A 628 -12.21 27.90 13.43
CA GLY A 628 -12.53 26.83 14.38
C GLY A 628 -13.63 25.91 13.85
N ILE A 629 -14.87 26.41 13.78
CA ILE A 629 -16.02 25.72 13.17
C ILE A 629 -16.59 26.61 12.06
N GLY A 630 -16.57 26.13 10.81
CA GLY A 630 -17.04 26.84 9.63
C GLY A 630 -18.16 26.10 8.88
N SER A 631 -19.19 26.85 8.46
CA SER A 631 -20.17 26.38 7.48
C SER A 631 -20.55 27.47 6.48
N ALA A 632 -20.75 27.14 5.21
CA ALA A 632 -21.23 28.12 4.23
C ALA A 632 -22.71 28.48 4.43
N ALA A 633 -23.54 27.56 4.94
CA ALA A 633 -24.93 27.81 5.30
C ALA A 633 -25.42 26.88 6.42
N VAL A 634 -26.34 27.37 7.25
CA VAL A 634 -26.92 26.59 8.35
C VAL A 634 -28.44 26.74 8.37
N ASP A 635 -29.13 25.66 8.00
CA ASP A 635 -30.58 25.47 8.17
C ASP A 635 -30.88 24.55 9.36
N GLY A 636 -29.90 23.73 9.76
CA GLY A 636 -29.98 22.78 10.86
C GLY A 636 -29.54 23.33 12.21
N LYS A 637 -28.99 22.44 13.05
CA LYS A 637 -28.56 22.80 14.41
C LYS A 637 -27.04 22.75 14.54
N VAL A 638 -26.46 23.85 14.99
CA VAL A 638 -25.10 23.87 15.54
C VAL A 638 -25.16 24.20 17.03
N SER A 639 -24.55 23.35 17.85
CA SER A 639 -24.51 23.49 19.31
C SER A 639 -23.07 23.40 19.79
N ASN A 640 -22.63 24.39 20.56
CA ASN A 640 -21.33 24.38 21.21
C ASN A 640 -21.48 24.56 22.72
N THR A 641 -21.11 23.54 23.50
CA THR A 641 -20.94 23.60 24.97
C THR A 641 -19.48 23.42 25.39
N GLY A 642 -18.59 23.16 24.44
CA GLY A 642 -17.15 23.01 24.64
C GLY A 642 -16.37 24.28 24.31
N SER A 643 -15.11 24.11 23.93
CA SER A 643 -14.21 25.20 23.52
C SER A 643 -13.95 25.19 22.02
N VAL A 644 -13.85 26.38 21.44
CA VAL A 644 -13.44 26.59 20.05
C VAL A 644 -12.42 27.73 20.06
N SER A 645 -11.22 27.48 19.54
CA SER A 645 -10.15 28.47 19.42
C SER A 645 -9.63 28.50 17.99
N ALA A 646 -9.38 29.71 17.49
CA ALA A 646 -8.77 29.94 16.21
C ALA A 646 -7.69 31.01 16.38
N SER A 647 -6.51 30.78 15.79
CA SER A 647 -5.37 31.69 15.85
C SER A 647 -4.71 31.76 14.49
N ALA A 648 -4.57 32.99 13.97
CA ALA A 648 -3.85 33.27 12.74
C ALA A 648 -2.72 34.26 13.03
N ILE A 649 -1.49 33.90 12.65
CA ILE A 649 -0.29 34.70 12.88
C ILE A 649 0.46 34.85 11.56
N VAL A 650 0.74 36.09 11.17
CA VAL A 650 1.69 36.40 10.09
C VAL A 650 2.78 37.29 10.63
N SER A 651 4.04 36.86 10.52
CA SER A 651 5.20 37.61 10.99
C SER A 651 6.35 37.59 9.99
N ALA A 652 7.00 38.72 9.79
CA ALA A 652 8.21 38.82 8.99
C ALA A 652 9.26 39.68 9.71
N SER A 653 10.51 39.22 9.74
CA SER A 653 11.64 39.94 10.35
C SER A 653 12.86 39.87 9.44
N ALA A 654 13.52 41.00 9.23
CA ALA A 654 14.74 41.10 8.42
C ALA A 654 15.80 41.93 9.13
N THR A 655 17.05 41.45 9.15
CA THR A 655 18.20 42.10 9.79
C THR A 655 19.38 42.16 8.80
N GLY A 656 19.93 43.36 8.54
CA GLY A 656 21.09 43.62 7.68
C GLY A 656 21.25 45.12 7.35
N ASP A 657 22.34 45.52 6.69
CA ASP A 657 22.61 46.93 6.32
C ASP A 657 21.49 47.56 5.46
N ALA A 658 20.83 46.73 4.65
CA ALA A 658 19.64 47.02 3.87
C ALA A 658 18.58 45.93 4.09
N ALA A 659 17.71 46.13 5.08
CA ALA A 659 16.68 45.16 5.46
C ALA A 659 15.26 45.57 5.05
N ALA A 660 14.45 44.60 4.59
CA ALA A 660 13.04 44.77 4.29
C ALA A 660 12.22 43.55 4.75
N ALA A 661 11.14 43.79 5.50
CA ALA A 661 10.22 42.76 5.95
C ALA A 661 8.78 43.10 5.52
N MET A 662 8.04 42.08 5.06
CA MET A 662 6.65 42.19 4.66
C MET A 662 5.84 41.05 5.26
N ALA A 663 4.79 41.39 6.00
CA ALA A 663 3.75 40.47 6.45
C ALA A 663 2.43 40.88 5.81
N SER A 664 1.69 39.94 5.22
CA SER A 664 0.36 40.22 4.64
C SER A 664 -0.76 40.00 5.67
N GLU A 665 -1.89 39.41 5.25
CA GLU A 665 -3.13 39.38 6.01
C GLU A 665 -3.22 38.18 6.95
N ALA A 666 -3.79 38.40 8.14
CA ALA A 666 -4.15 37.35 9.09
C ALA A 666 -5.67 37.41 9.34
N TRP A 667 -6.36 36.30 9.08
CA TRP A 667 -7.80 36.14 9.22
C TRP A 667 -8.09 35.07 10.24
N THR A 668 -9.02 35.33 11.16
CA THR A 668 -9.39 34.34 12.16
C THR A 668 -10.88 34.39 12.43
N SER A 669 -11.48 33.21 12.57
CA SER A 669 -12.85 33.07 12.99
C SER A 669 -13.00 31.86 13.91
N GLY A 670 -13.46 32.08 15.15
CA GLY A 670 -13.78 30.97 16.04
C GLY A 670 -14.92 30.12 15.48
N VAL A 671 -16.05 30.75 15.19
CA VAL A 671 -17.21 30.13 14.55
C VAL A 671 -17.73 31.03 13.45
N SER A 672 -17.85 30.52 12.22
CA SER A 672 -18.29 31.28 11.04
C SER A 672 -19.42 30.56 10.31
N PHE A 673 -20.50 31.28 10.01
CA PHE A 673 -21.60 30.78 9.19
C PHE A 673 -21.93 31.79 8.08
N GLY A 674 -21.97 31.32 6.83
CA GLY A 674 -22.51 32.12 5.73
C GLY A 674 -24.04 32.30 5.84
N GLY A 675 -24.58 33.25 5.07
CA GLY A 675 -25.97 33.71 5.22
C GLY A 675 -27.01 32.59 5.05
N ALA A 676 -27.94 32.50 6.00
CA ALA A 676 -29.05 31.55 5.97
C ALA A 676 -29.96 31.80 4.76
N GLY A 677 -30.21 30.74 3.99
CA GLY A 677 -31.14 30.74 2.87
C GLY A 677 -32.57 30.42 3.28
N GLY A 678 -33.16 31.20 4.21
CA GLY A 678 -34.62 31.27 4.43
C GLY A 678 -35.29 30.12 5.17
#